data_AF-A0A7S4URW5-F1
#
_entry.id   AF-A0A7S4URW5-F1
#
_cell.length_a   1.000
_cell.length_b   1.000
_cell.length_c   1.000
_cell.angle_alpha   90.00
_cell.angle_beta   90.00
_cell.angle_gamma   90.00
#
_symmetry.space_group_name_H-M   'P 1'
#
loop_
_entity.id
_entity.type
_entity.pdbx_description
1 polymer ?
#
loop_
_entity_poly.entity_id
_entity_poly.type
_entity_poly.pdbx_seq_one_letter_code
_entity_poly.pdbx_strand_id
1 'polypeptide(L)'
;MGSRGWAALRRARRGGCASAKSLPRPDARLCAASVAAAGLARPLAFQARAAQPAAGGQRTRSHAWAASSGAPAVATHGSRGSRPSAGCRAAPVALGAAASVALCRRLAATRARQSARSLVAVAASPDGSSAAGAPAELQAFIDRINEGYERVHRSFEEQFWGTKMALSSEEFSFEALASTKGAMEKFLSEKDKLQETRRWLQSDVPDEEQRKTLRMFERTFGCYIMESEDAKTLREEAIKIEGSLESKRNQMRLGAEVPGKGFVELSSVGLRMRMRTDPDEAARKACFEGMQAIGPFVCENGFVELVKMRNQMAKALGYADFYDYKVTQAEGFGKDRLFEILDTLEQGTREQLERAKSHLVEEKGEEALKPWNTGYMLAGDVTKKLDPYFPFEKALDRWARSYAAMGIEYRGATMTLDLLDRKGKYSNGFCHWPQPPWQKPDGSWQPAAANFTSLADPKQVGSGHTALTTLMHEAGHAAHMANVVQPSPLFAQERAPMSVAYAENQSMFLDSLVGDAAWRGRYARDREGRAVPWELLEEDLRSRHPYAVFTLRRMISVPYFEKALYELPEEEVTAERILQLADEIEHRVGGGPSALPLTAVPHILSDEASCYYHGYVLAEMAVHQTRAFFLERDGHIVDNPSVGPTLAEAFWRPGNSAVFLDLVKSLTDKPLTGDAWVKELEKPMEEVLRDEQKEYEAAVAAGAAVQEELDLGMRVRIIDGDTIIADSKSEGSFVAAASKFEAHVRQLVEA
;
A
#
# COMPACT_ATOMS: atom_id res chain seq x y z
N MET A 1 -31.96 -41.98 -41.22
CA MET A 1 -31.87 -43.23 -42.01
C MET A 1 -30.51 -43.87 -41.74
N GLY A 2 -30.39 -45.20 -41.76
CA GLY A 2 -29.18 -45.91 -41.30
C GLY A 2 -28.02 -45.94 -42.32
N SER A 3 -26.96 -46.75 -42.16
CA SER A 3 -26.73 -47.83 -41.18
C SER A 3 -25.27 -48.33 -41.23
N ARG A 4 -24.81 -49.07 -40.19
CA ARG A 4 -23.60 -49.95 -40.15
C ARG A 4 -22.24 -49.22 -40.14
N GLY A 5 -21.19 -49.68 -39.44
CA GLY A 5 -21.08 -50.76 -38.45
C GLY A 5 -19.70 -51.47 -38.44
N TRP A 6 -19.40 -52.17 -37.33
CA TRP A 6 -18.38 -53.22 -37.13
C TRP A 6 -16.92 -52.85 -36.75
N ALA A 7 -16.60 -53.06 -35.45
CA ALA A 7 -15.63 -54.03 -34.87
C ALA A 7 -14.41 -54.49 -35.71
N ALA A 8 -13.23 -54.77 -35.11
CA ALA A 8 -13.05 -55.76 -34.04
C ALA A 8 -11.71 -55.71 -33.25
N LEU A 9 -11.65 -56.51 -32.17
CA LEU A 9 -10.54 -56.69 -31.21
C LEU A 9 -9.37 -57.57 -31.74
N ARG A 10 -8.19 -57.50 -31.11
CA ARG A 10 -7.63 -58.61 -30.29
C ARG A 10 -6.38 -58.28 -29.43
N ARG A 11 -6.19 -59.08 -28.37
CA ARG A 11 -5.09 -59.11 -27.37
C ARG A 11 -3.78 -59.69 -27.98
N ALA A 12 -2.56 -59.57 -27.42
CA ALA A 12 -2.15 -60.00 -26.08
C ALA A 12 -0.63 -59.86 -25.76
N ARG A 13 -0.28 -60.08 -24.47
CA ARG A 13 1.00 -60.55 -23.85
C ARG A 13 2.03 -59.54 -23.28
N ARG A 14 1.93 -59.38 -21.95
CA ARG A 14 2.96 -59.58 -20.88
C ARG A 14 4.46 -59.39 -21.21
N GLY A 15 5.13 -58.60 -20.36
CA GLY A 15 6.51 -58.86 -19.89
C GLY A 15 7.28 -57.62 -19.41
N GLY A 16 7.86 -57.66 -18.21
CA GLY A 16 8.88 -56.70 -17.76
C GLY A 16 8.58 -55.99 -16.43
N CYS A 17 9.34 -56.31 -15.38
CA CYS A 17 9.37 -55.60 -14.10
C CYS A 17 10.80 -55.06 -13.87
N ALA A 18 10.96 -53.77 -13.58
CA ALA A 18 12.24 -53.22 -13.09
C ALA A 18 12.10 -51.83 -12.41
N SER A 19 12.50 -51.79 -11.13
CA SER A 19 13.07 -50.66 -10.35
C SER A 19 12.50 -49.23 -10.48
N ALA A 20 12.02 -48.71 -9.35
CA ALA A 20 11.87 -47.28 -9.11
C ALA A 20 13.22 -46.53 -9.13
N LYS A 21 13.20 -45.28 -9.61
CA LYS A 21 14.18 -44.24 -9.27
C LYS A 21 13.47 -42.89 -9.08
N SER A 22 13.64 -42.34 -7.87
CA SER A 22 13.55 -40.93 -7.48
C SER A 22 12.85 -39.93 -8.43
N LEU A 23 11.65 -39.50 -8.06
CA LEU A 23 11.09 -38.21 -8.48
C LEU A 23 11.90 -37.07 -7.83
N PRO A 24 12.25 -35.98 -8.56
CA PRO A 24 12.76 -34.77 -7.95
C PRO A 24 11.62 -34.03 -7.20
N ARG A 25 11.98 -33.37 -6.09
CA ARG A 25 11.06 -32.50 -5.34
C ARG A 25 10.74 -31.24 -6.17
N PRO A 26 9.50 -30.72 -6.17
CA PRO A 26 9.23 -29.41 -6.74
C PRO A 26 9.86 -28.31 -5.87
N ASP A 27 10.58 -27.37 -6.50
CA ASP A 27 11.16 -26.21 -5.82
C ASP A 27 10.07 -25.25 -5.34
N ALA A 28 10.10 -24.91 -4.05
CA ALA A 28 9.20 -23.92 -3.46
C ALA A 28 9.66 -22.49 -3.82
N ARG A 29 9.18 -21.97 -4.94
CA ARG A 29 9.31 -20.55 -5.34
C ARG A 29 7.97 -19.98 -5.82
N LEU A 30 7.00 -19.95 -4.92
CA LEU A 30 5.67 -19.35 -5.10
C LEU A 30 5.29 -18.58 -3.82
N CYS A 31 5.76 -17.33 -3.69
CA CYS A 31 5.24 -16.33 -2.73
C CYS A 31 5.99 -14.98 -2.85
N ALA A 32 5.49 -14.04 -3.67
CA ALA A 32 5.89 -12.62 -3.58
C ALA A 32 4.95 -11.57 -4.24
N ALA A 33 3.71 -11.89 -4.64
CA ALA A 33 2.85 -11.00 -5.41
C ALA A 33 1.52 -10.64 -4.70
N SER A 34 1.56 -9.89 -3.58
CA SER A 34 0.36 -9.62 -2.75
C SER A 34 0.24 -8.22 -2.11
N VAL A 35 1.21 -7.31 -2.25
CA VAL A 35 1.13 -5.95 -1.65
C VAL A 35 1.80 -4.93 -2.57
N ALA A 36 1.17 -4.68 -3.71
CA ALA A 36 1.62 -3.69 -4.69
C ALA A 36 0.44 -2.79 -5.08
N ALA A 37 -0.09 -2.09 -4.08
CA ALA A 37 -1.31 -1.28 -4.20
C ALA A 37 -1.00 0.23 -4.32
N ALA A 38 -0.50 0.86 -3.25
CA ALA A 38 -0.11 2.27 -3.23
C ALA A 38 1.13 2.57 -4.11
N GLY A 39 0.91 2.99 -5.36
CA GLY A 39 1.96 3.02 -6.40
C GLY A 39 1.86 4.11 -7.47
N LEU A 40 1.16 5.23 -7.20
CA LEU A 40 1.17 6.41 -8.07
C LEU A 40 2.27 7.44 -7.72
N ALA A 41 2.95 7.29 -6.58
CA ALA A 41 4.20 7.98 -6.27
C ALA A 41 5.32 7.54 -7.23
N ARG A 42 6.05 8.49 -7.84
CA ARG A 42 7.15 8.23 -8.80
C ARG A 42 8.37 7.60 -8.10
N PRO A 43 8.87 6.41 -8.50
CA PRO A 43 10.18 5.91 -8.09
C PRO A 43 11.23 6.09 -9.21
N LEU A 44 12.40 6.62 -8.85
CA LEU A 44 13.60 6.64 -9.70
C LEU A 44 14.42 5.35 -9.51
N ALA A 45 15.43 5.14 -10.36
CA ALA A 45 16.02 3.83 -10.61
C ALA A 45 17.41 3.62 -9.98
N PHE A 46 17.76 2.35 -9.68
CA PHE A 46 19.08 1.82 -10.04
C PHE A 46 19.09 0.30 -10.29
N GLN A 47 20.02 -0.19 -11.11
CA GLN A 47 20.14 -1.60 -11.49
C GLN A 47 21.08 -2.38 -10.54
N ALA A 48 20.69 -3.60 -10.16
CA ALA A 48 21.59 -4.57 -9.54
C ALA A 48 22.03 -5.65 -10.55
N ARG A 49 23.29 -5.60 -11.00
CA ARG A 49 23.90 -6.72 -11.75
C ARG A 49 24.18 -7.90 -10.82
N ALA A 50 23.65 -9.07 -11.14
CA ALA A 50 24.11 -10.32 -10.54
C ALA A 50 25.49 -10.70 -11.11
N ALA A 51 26.47 -10.91 -10.25
CA ALA A 51 27.78 -11.44 -10.62
C ALA A 51 27.95 -12.86 -10.04
N GLN A 52 28.18 -13.84 -10.91
CA GLN A 52 28.70 -15.15 -10.50
C GLN A 52 30.23 -15.11 -10.40
N PRO A 53 30.85 -15.89 -9.51
CA PRO A 53 32.30 -15.89 -9.32
C PRO A 53 33.01 -16.71 -10.40
N ALA A 54 34.04 -16.14 -11.02
CA ALA A 54 35.01 -16.86 -11.86
C ALA A 54 36.35 -16.99 -11.12
N ALA A 55 36.93 -18.19 -11.12
CA ALA A 55 38.17 -18.48 -10.41
C ALA A 55 39.41 -18.46 -11.32
N GLY A 56 40.49 -17.82 -10.85
CA GLY A 56 41.88 -18.12 -11.21
C GLY A 56 42.45 -17.50 -12.51
N GLY A 57 43.67 -16.94 -12.44
CA GLY A 57 44.47 -16.64 -13.65
C GLY A 57 45.47 -15.48 -13.60
N GLN A 58 46.59 -15.65 -12.88
CA GLN A 58 47.95 -15.06 -13.07
C GLN A 58 48.20 -13.73 -13.85
N ARG A 59 48.96 -12.82 -13.21
CA ARG A 59 50.10 -11.98 -13.69
C ARG A 59 49.91 -11.16 -15.01
N THR A 60 50.21 -9.85 -15.05
CA THR A 60 51.58 -9.28 -14.99
C THR A 60 51.58 -7.76 -14.64
N ARG A 61 52.63 -6.99 -14.99
CA ARG A 61 53.12 -5.76 -14.31
C ARG A 61 52.76 -4.42 -14.98
N SER A 62 52.98 -3.33 -14.22
CA SER A 62 53.39 -1.96 -14.65
C SER A 62 52.38 -1.12 -15.46
N HIS A 63 52.35 0.22 -15.40
CA HIS A 63 53.29 1.23 -14.85
C HIS A 63 52.58 2.31 -13.99
N ALA A 64 53.36 3.03 -13.18
CA ALA A 64 52.94 4.28 -12.53
C ALA A 64 53.09 5.48 -13.48
N TRP A 65 52.37 6.58 -13.22
CA TRP A 65 52.88 7.94 -13.39
C TRP A 65 52.17 8.89 -12.42
N ALA A 66 52.90 9.86 -11.88
CA ALA A 66 52.40 10.89 -10.99
C ALA A 66 52.82 12.26 -11.53
N ALA A 67 51.97 13.27 -11.39
CA ALA A 67 52.35 14.67 -11.62
C ALA A 67 51.53 15.59 -10.73
N SER A 68 52.23 16.44 -9.98
CA SER A 68 51.72 17.41 -9.02
C SER A 68 51.86 18.84 -9.54
N SER A 69 50.88 19.69 -9.23
CA SER A 69 51.01 21.16 -9.13
C SER A 69 49.68 21.73 -8.59
N GLY A 70 49.62 22.82 -7.84
CA GLY A 70 50.66 23.69 -7.27
C GLY A 70 49.98 24.96 -6.74
N ALA A 71 50.22 25.33 -5.48
CA ALA A 71 49.64 26.56 -4.90
C ALA A 71 50.32 27.83 -5.46
N PRO A 72 49.78 29.03 -5.16
CA PRO A 72 50.38 29.76 -4.03
C PRO A 72 49.38 30.52 -3.14
N ALA A 73 49.88 31.01 -2.01
CA ALA A 73 49.15 31.79 -1.01
C ALA A 73 49.78 33.19 -0.78
N VAL A 74 48.96 34.17 -0.41
CA VAL A 74 49.31 35.48 0.20
C VAL A 74 48.10 35.85 1.09
N ALA A 75 48.15 35.82 2.44
CA ALA A 75 48.71 36.81 3.37
C ALA A 75 48.07 38.22 3.26
N THR A 76 47.79 39.03 4.30
CA THR A 76 47.74 38.93 5.79
C THR A 76 47.11 40.23 6.33
N HIS A 77 46.55 40.23 7.55
CA HIS A 77 46.28 41.33 8.53
C HIS A 77 44.88 41.16 9.16
N GLY A 78 44.63 41.42 10.45
CA GLY A 78 45.52 41.78 11.55
C GLY A 78 44.77 42.39 12.75
N SER A 79 45.23 42.12 13.99
CA SER A 79 44.74 42.64 15.30
C SER A 79 43.40 42.11 15.84
N ARG A 80 43.09 42.16 17.15
CA ARG A 80 43.78 41.78 18.42
C ARG A 80 42.93 42.27 19.61
N GLY A 81 42.86 41.48 20.70
CA GLY A 81 42.33 41.88 22.02
C GLY A 81 40.83 41.59 22.24
N SER A 82 40.36 41.23 23.44
CA SER A 82 41.05 40.94 24.72
C SER A 82 40.14 40.18 25.71
N ARG A 83 40.70 39.23 26.48
CA ARG A 83 40.19 38.70 27.77
C ARG A 83 40.79 39.55 28.94
N PRO A 84 40.58 39.31 30.26
CA PRO A 84 39.89 38.19 30.97
C PRO A 84 39.04 38.58 32.23
N SER A 85 38.62 37.53 32.98
CA SER A 85 38.42 37.47 34.45
C SER A 85 37.09 37.99 35.07
N ALA A 86 36.63 37.57 36.26
CA ALA A 86 36.75 36.31 37.04
C ALA A 86 35.85 36.37 38.31
N GLY A 87 35.52 35.22 38.91
CA GLY A 87 35.47 35.10 40.39
C GLY A 87 34.18 34.61 41.10
N CYS A 88 34.34 33.50 41.85
CA CYS A 88 33.74 33.19 43.18
C CYS A 88 32.19 32.97 43.27
N ARG A 89 31.56 32.26 44.22
CA ARG A 89 31.84 31.35 45.38
C ARG A 89 30.45 30.76 45.80
N ALA A 90 30.22 29.67 46.55
CA ALA A 90 31.01 28.54 47.11
C ALA A 90 30.01 27.40 47.55
N ALA A 91 30.48 26.33 48.19
CA ALA A 91 29.66 25.28 48.86
C ALA A 91 29.32 25.71 50.34
N PRO A 92 28.54 24.98 51.21
CA PRO A 92 28.69 23.52 51.49
C PRO A 92 27.44 22.67 51.96
N VAL A 93 27.59 21.34 51.83
CA VAL A 93 27.26 20.23 52.80
C VAL A 93 25.86 20.06 53.44
N ALA A 94 25.30 18.84 53.30
CA ALA A 94 24.61 18.09 54.36
C ALA A 94 24.76 16.55 54.15
N LEU A 95 24.78 15.74 55.23
CA LEU A 95 25.00 14.28 55.22
C LEU A 95 23.77 13.45 55.67
N GLY A 96 23.73 12.18 55.26
CA GLY A 96 22.99 11.06 55.90
C GLY A 96 23.06 9.81 54.99
N ALA A 97 23.84 8.76 55.26
CA ALA A 97 23.69 7.70 56.28
C ALA A 97 22.48 6.76 56.01
N ALA A 98 22.56 5.42 56.04
CA ALA A 98 23.68 4.48 56.24
C ALA A 98 23.34 3.06 55.70
N ALA A 99 24.27 2.11 55.83
CA ALA A 99 24.23 0.75 55.27
C ALA A 99 23.44 -0.30 56.07
N SER A 100 23.05 -1.42 55.41
CA SER A 100 23.17 -2.84 55.85
C SER A 100 22.46 -3.76 54.82
N VAL A 101 23.00 -4.85 54.24
CA VAL A 101 23.81 -6.04 54.67
C VAL A 101 22.96 -7.32 54.73
N ALA A 102 23.55 -8.42 54.21
CA ALA A 102 23.15 -9.84 54.25
C ALA A 102 21.95 -10.28 53.36
N LEU A 103 22.00 -11.29 52.47
CA LEU A 103 22.69 -12.60 52.37
C LEU A 103 21.87 -13.79 52.92
N CYS A 104 21.29 -14.61 52.02
CA CYS A 104 21.40 -16.09 51.98
C CYS A 104 20.53 -16.70 50.87
N ARG A 105 21.12 -17.42 49.91
CA ARG A 105 21.12 -18.91 49.77
C ARG A 105 19.75 -19.51 49.41
N ARG A 106 19.55 -19.96 48.16
CA ARG A 106 19.94 -21.28 47.60
C ARG A 106 19.10 -22.46 48.15
N LEU A 107 18.26 -23.07 47.31
CA LEU A 107 18.52 -24.38 46.66
C LEU A 107 17.33 -24.87 45.82
N ALA A 108 17.62 -25.73 44.84
CA ALA A 108 16.66 -26.44 44.00
C ALA A 108 16.70 -27.96 44.26
N ALA A 109 15.58 -28.67 44.11
CA ALA A 109 15.44 -30.11 43.84
C ALA A 109 13.93 -30.45 43.69
N THR A 110 13.38 -30.81 42.53
CA THR A 110 13.36 -32.12 41.81
C THR A 110 12.55 -33.29 42.41
N ARG A 111 11.88 -34.02 41.49
CA ARG A 111 11.28 -35.38 41.55
C ARG A 111 9.81 -35.59 41.96
N ALA A 112 8.96 -35.62 40.93
CA ALA A 112 8.03 -36.70 40.55
C ALA A 112 7.96 -38.01 41.40
N ARG A 113 6.74 -38.49 41.68
CA ARG A 113 6.09 -39.65 40.99
C ARG A 113 4.72 -40.08 41.57
N GLN A 114 3.91 -40.69 40.70
CA GLN A 114 2.95 -41.79 40.94
C GLN A 114 1.59 -41.58 41.66
N SER A 115 0.55 -41.54 40.82
CA SER A 115 -0.65 -42.40 40.83
C SER A 115 -1.50 -42.59 42.10
N ALA A 116 -2.78 -42.20 41.96
CA ALA A 116 -3.90 -43.01 42.45
C ALA A 116 -5.01 -43.02 41.38
N ARG A 117 -5.41 -44.22 40.93
CA ARG A 117 -6.72 -44.41 40.28
C ARG A 117 -7.75 -44.58 41.39
N SER A 118 -8.87 -43.87 41.32
CA SER A 118 -10.10 -44.30 41.97
C SER A 118 -11.28 -44.03 41.05
N LEU A 119 -12.02 -45.08 40.72
CA LEU A 119 -13.28 -45.01 40.00
C LEU A 119 -14.40 -44.89 41.05
N VAL A 120 -15.13 -43.78 41.03
CA VAL A 120 -16.46 -43.71 41.63
C VAL A 120 -17.37 -43.04 40.61
N ALA A 121 -18.36 -43.78 40.12
CA ALA A 121 -19.42 -43.23 39.30
C ALA A 121 -20.40 -42.47 40.20
N VAL A 122 -20.81 -41.27 39.79
CA VAL A 122 -21.97 -40.56 40.36
C VAL A 122 -22.88 -40.16 39.21
N ALA A 123 -24.17 -40.37 39.44
CA ALA A 123 -25.27 -40.32 38.50
C ALA A 123 -25.28 -39.11 37.54
N ALA A 124 -25.72 -39.38 36.31
CA ALA A 124 -26.34 -38.36 35.49
C ALA A 124 -27.65 -37.91 36.16
N SER A 125 -27.79 -36.60 36.36
CA SER A 125 -29.09 -35.94 36.48
C SER A 125 -29.27 -35.07 35.24
N PRO A 126 -30.29 -35.29 34.40
CA PRO A 126 -30.77 -34.24 33.51
C PRO A 126 -31.47 -33.14 34.33
N ASP A 127 -31.84 -32.06 33.63
CA ASP A 127 -32.67 -30.94 34.09
C ASP A 127 -31.99 -29.93 35.04
N GLY A 128 -31.82 -28.69 34.55
CA GLY A 128 -31.62 -27.51 35.41
C GLY A 128 -30.76 -26.36 34.90
N SER A 129 -29.93 -26.53 33.85
CA SER A 129 -28.87 -25.55 33.51
C SER A 129 -28.72 -25.21 32.01
N SER A 130 -29.82 -25.00 31.28
CA SER A 130 -29.75 -24.61 29.86
C SER A 130 -29.61 -23.11 29.59
N ALA A 131 -30.06 -22.23 30.49
CA ALA A 131 -30.09 -20.78 30.23
C ALA A 131 -28.76 -20.06 30.51
N ALA A 132 -27.97 -20.50 31.49
CA ALA A 132 -26.71 -19.85 31.86
C ALA A 132 -25.48 -20.35 31.07
N GLY A 133 -25.59 -21.51 30.40
CA GLY A 133 -24.49 -22.10 29.62
C GLY A 133 -24.32 -21.47 28.25
N ALA A 134 -25.42 -21.30 27.50
CA ALA A 134 -25.35 -20.84 26.10
C ALA A 134 -24.64 -19.48 25.90
N PRO A 135 -24.84 -18.44 26.74
CA PRO A 135 -24.09 -17.18 26.60
C PRO A 135 -22.57 -17.34 26.83
N ALA A 136 -22.18 -18.22 27.76
CA ALA A 136 -20.78 -18.50 28.03
C ALA A 136 -20.12 -19.34 26.92
N GLU A 137 -20.86 -20.30 26.35
CA GLU A 137 -20.41 -21.08 25.19
C GLU A 137 -20.24 -20.22 23.92
N LEU A 138 -21.17 -19.27 23.70
CA LEU A 138 -21.07 -18.28 22.61
C LEU A 138 -19.87 -17.35 22.81
N GLN A 139 -19.68 -16.79 24.00
CA GLN A 139 -18.52 -15.93 24.25
C GLN A 139 -17.21 -16.71 24.07
N ALA A 140 -17.14 -17.94 24.59
CA ALA A 140 -16.00 -18.81 24.38
C ALA A 140 -15.78 -19.18 22.90
N PHE A 141 -16.82 -19.19 22.05
CA PHE A 141 -16.66 -19.32 20.59
C PHE A 141 -16.03 -18.06 20.00
N ILE A 142 -16.55 -16.87 20.32
CA ILE A 142 -16.01 -15.59 19.85
C ILE A 142 -14.54 -15.42 20.25
N ASP A 143 -14.20 -15.72 21.50
CA ASP A 143 -12.82 -15.64 22.02
C ASP A 143 -11.89 -16.59 21.26
N ARG A 144 -12.30 -17.86 21.03
CA ARG A 144 -11.52 -18.83 20.22
C ARG A 144 -11.26 -18.34 18.80
N ILE A 145 -12.21 -17.63 18.18
CA ILE A 145 -12.03 -17.05 16.84
C ILE A 145 -11.07 -15.87 16.89
N ASN A 146 -11.27 -14.94 17.83
CA ASN A 146 -10.44 -13.74 17.97
C ASN A 146 -8.98 -14.09 18.27
N GLU A 147 -8.71 -14.87 19.33
CA GLU A 147 -7.35 -15.34 19.68
C GLU A 147 -6.74 -16.22 18.58
N GLY A 148 -7.59 -16.99 17.89
CA GLY A 148 -7.21 -17.82 16.76
C GLY A 148 -6.68 -17.01 15.59
N TYR A 149 -7.41 -15.96 15.23
CA TYR A 149 -7.06 -15.03 14.17
C TYR A 149 -5.83 -14.18 14.52
N GLU A 150 -5.79 -13.53 15.70
CA GLU A 150 -4.65 -12.69 16.11
C GLU A 150 -3.32 -13.45 16.03
N ARG A 151 -3.31 -14.73 16.43
CA ARG A 151 -2.12 -15.58 16.41
C ARG A 151 -1.62 -15.85 14.98
N VAL A 152 -2.51 -16.20 14.04
CA VAL A 152 -2.10 -16.52 12.66
C VAL A 152 -1.81 -15.26 11.85
N HIS A 153 -2.58 -14.19 12.07
CA HIS A 153 -2.38 -12.87 11.46
C HIS A 153 -1.03 -12.30 11.85
N ARG A 154 -0.75 -12.17 13.17
CA ARG A 154 0.53 -11.67 13.66
C ARG A 154 1.71 -12.47 13.11
N SER A 155 1.61 -13.80 13.12
CA SER A 155 2.69 -14.67 12.61
C SER A 155 2.94 -14.49 11.12
N PHE A 156 1.91 -14.14 10.33
CA PHE A 156 2.06 -13.78 8.92
C PHE A 156 2.70 -12.39 8.76
N GLU A 157 2.18 -11.39 9.46
CA GLU A 157 2.63 -10.00 9.34
C GLU A 157 4.07 -9.77 9.85
N GLU A 158 4.47 -10.44 10.93
CA GLU A 158 5.87 -10.40 11.42
C GLU A 158 6.83 -11.01 10.39
N GLN A 159 6.44 -12.13 9.76
CA GLN A 159 7.20 -12.74 8.66
C GLN A 159 7.21 -11.88 7.40
N PHE A 160 6.09 -11.22 7.08
CA PHE A 160 5.99 -10.32 5.94
C PHE A 160 6.94 -9.14 6.13
N TRP A 161 6.84 -8.43 7.26
CA TRP A 161 7.70 -7.30 7.58
C TRP A 161 9.18 -7.68 7.55
N GLY A 162 9.58 -8.72 8.29
CA GLY A 162 10.99 -9.12 8.37
C GLY A 162 11.58 -9.54 7.02
N THR A 163 10.82 -10.31 6.23
CA THR A 163 11.24 -10.75 4.89
C THR A 163 11.32 -9.56 3.91
N LYS A 164 10.33 -8.67 3.92
CA LYS A 164 10.25 -7.54 2.97
C LYS A 164 11.20 -6.40 3.31
N MET A 165 11.51 -6.18 4.58
CA MET A 165 12.56 -5.27 5.02
C MET A 165 13.97 -5.89 4.94
N ALA A 166 14.08 -7.17 4.55
CA ALA A 166 15.34 -7.91 4.47
C ALA A 166 16.17 -7.83 5.77
N LEU A 167 15.49 -8.05 6.91
CA LEU A 167 16.14 -8.10 8.22
C LEU A 167 17.06 -9.34 8.29
N SER A 168 18.14 -9.23 9.06
CA SER A 168 19.23 -10.22 9.09
C SER A 168 18.91 -11.54 9.81
N SER A 169 17.83 -11.60 10.57
CA SER A 169 17.45 -12.78 11.35
C SER A 169 17.09 -13.96 10.46
N GLU A 170 17.72 -15.12 10.70
CA GLU A 170 17.45 -16.38 9.97
C GLU A 170 16.01 -16.89 10.15
N GLU A 171 15.24 -16.32 11.08
CA GLU A 171 13.81 -16.64 11.26
C GLU A 171 12.94 -16.10 10.12
N PHE A 172 13.39 -15.09 9.38
CA PHE A 172 12.66 -14.50 8.26
C PHE A 172 13.05 -15.16 6.93
N SER A 173 12.07 -15.71 6.23
CA SER A 173 12.31 -16.32 4.92
C SER A 173 11.05 -16.35 4.07
N PHE A 174 11.21 -16.40 2.75
CA PHE A 174 10.09 -16.60 1.81
C PHE A 174 9.32 -17.92 2.07
N GLU A 175 9.98 -18.96 2.59
CA GLU A 175 9.34 -20.22 2.97
C GLU A 175 8.48 -20.06 4.24
N ALA A 176 9.01 -19.39 5.27
CA ALA A 176 8.26 -19.09 6.49
C ALA A 176 7.08 -18.13 6.22
N LEU A 177 7.28 -17.10 5.38
CA LEU A 177 6.23 -16.20 4.90
C LEU A 177 5.12 -16.96 4.15
N ALA A 178 5.48 -17.87 3.24
CA ALA A 178 4.51 -18.70 2.54
C ALA A 178 3.71 -19.61 3.50
N SER A 179 4.41 -20.23 4.45
CA SER A 179 3.83 -21.12 5.46
C SER A 179 2.85 -20.40 6.39
N THR A 180 3.22 -19.21 6.87
CA THR A 180 2.39 -18.39 7.77
C THR A 180 1.20 -17.76 7.05
N LYS A 181 1.38 -17.27 5.81
CA LYS A 181 0.26 -16.86 4.94
C LYS A 181 -0.74 -18.00 4.75
N GLY A 182 -0.26 -19.18 4.37
CA GLY A 182 -1.10 -20.37 4.20
C GLY A 182 -1.80 -20.83 5.48
N ALA A 183 -1.19 -20.64 6.65
CA ALA A 183 -1.82 -20.91 7.94
C ALA A 183 -2.97 -19.93 8.26
N MET A 184 -2.80 -18.64 7.95
CA MET A 184 -3.86 -17.63 8.07
C MET A 184 -5.00 -17.88 7.08
N GLU A 185 -4.70 -18.13 5.81
CA GLU A 185 -5.70 -18.41 4.77
C GLU A 185 -6.48 -19.70 5.08
N LYS A 186 -5.80 -20.75 5.57
CA LYS A 186 -6.45 -21.96 6.06
C LYS A 186 -7.38 -21.67 7.23
N PHE A 187 -6.96 -20.84 8.18
CA PHE A 187 -7.82 -20.44 9.30
C PHE A 187 -9.08 -19.72 8.80
N LEU A 188 -8.99 -18.85 7.80
CA LEU A 188 -10.14 -18.12 7.27
C LEU A 188 -11.05 -18.99 6.37
N SER A 189 -10.53 -20.06 5.77
CA SER A 189 -11.26 -20.98 4.87
C SER A 189 -11.79 -22.27 5.54
N GLU A 190 -11.73 -22.39 6.87
CA GLU A 190 -12.19 -23.57 7.61
C GLU A 190 -13.74 -23.63 7.74
N LYS A 191 -14.38 -24.49 6.94
CA LYS A 191 -15.85 -24.65 6.82
C LYS A 191 -16.60 -24.73 8.16
N ASP A 192 -16.05 -25.42 9.15
CA ASP A 192 -16.71 -25.65 10.45
C ASP A 192 -16.98 -24.34 11.20
N LYS A 193 -16.14 -23.31 11.03
CA LYS A 193 -16.32 -22.00 11.68
C LYS A 193 -17.48 -21.21 11.09
N LEU A 194 -17.68 -21.25 9.77
CA LEU A 194 -18.86 -20.67 9.13
C LEU A 194 -20.14 -21.42 9.55
N GLN A 195 -20.08 -22.75 9.67
CA GLN A 195 -21.21 -23.56 10.15
C GLN A 195 -21.53 -23.32 11.63
N GLU A 196 -20.54 -23.14 12.50
CA GLU A 196 -20.76 -22.77 13.91
C GLU A 196 -21.31 -21.36 14.04
N THR A 197 -20.76 -20.39 13.29
CA THR A 197 -21.27 -19.01 13.23
C THR A 197 -22.74 -18.96 12.81
N ARG A 198 -23.11 -19.66 11.73
CA ARG A 198 -24.50 -19.75 11.25
C ARG A 198 -25.44 -20.41 12.26
N ARG A 199 -24.98 -21.44 12.98
CA ARG A 199 -25.76 -22.06 14.07
C ARG A 199 -26.02 -21.08 15.22
N TRP A 200 -25.02 -20.29 15.63
CA TRP A 200 -25.20 -19.25 16.64
C TRP A 200 -26.13 -18.13 16.16
N LEU A 201 -26.03 -17.68 14.90
CA LEU A 201 -26.94 -16.68 14.32
C LEU A 201 -28.41 -17.13 14.25
N GLN A 202 -28.66 -18.43 14.14
CA GLN A 202 -30.00 -19.03 14.21
C GLN A 202 -30.53 -19.21 15.64
N SER A 203 -29.69 -19.03 16.66
CA SER A 203 -30.08 -19.09 18.06
C SER A 203 -30.53 -17.72 18.61
N ASP A 204 -31.10 -17.72 19.81
CA ASP A 204 -31.43 -16.48 20.51
C ASP A 204 -30.15 -15.87 21.10
N VAL A 205 -29.57 -14.90 20.39
CA VAL A 205 -28.39 -14.11 20.82
C VAL A 205 -28.90 -12.79 21.42
N PRO A 206 -28.94 -12.66 22.76
CA PRO A 206 -29.57 -11.50 23.41
C PRO A 206 -28.71 -10.23 23.36
N ASP A 207 -27.39 -10.36 23.19
CA ASP A 207 -26.47 -9.24 23.04
C ASP A 207 -26.26 -8.87 21.56
N GLU A 208 -26.46 -7.59 21.24
CA GLU A 208 -26.31 -7.08 19.88
C GLU A 208 -24.82 -6.94 19.48
N GLU A 209 -23.88 -6.78 20.42
CA GLU A 209 -22.44 -6.76 20.09
C GLU A 209 -21.94 -8.16 19.70
N GLN A 210 -22.30 -9.20 20.45
CA GLN A 210 -22.12 -10.59 20.05
C GLN A 210 -22.79 -10.88 18.69
N ARG A 211 -24.04 -10.44 18.48
CA ARG A 211 -24.74 -10.63 17.20
C ARG A 211 -24.03 -9.90 16.03
N LYS A 212 -23.54 -8.68 16.25
CA LYS A 212 -22.72 -7.93 15.28
C LYS A 212 -21.42 -8.67 14.95
N THR A 213 -20.76 -9.20 15.96
CA THR A 213 -19.52 -9.99 15.82
C THR A 213 -19.76 -11.25 14.98
N LEU A 214 -20.82 -12.00 15.26
CA LEU A 214 -21.19 -13.19 14.47
C LEU A 214 -21.51 -12.84 13.01
N ARG A 215 -22.20 -11.72 12.73
CA ARG A 215 -22.43 -11.28 11.35
C ARG A 215 -21.13 -10.92 10.63
N MET A 216 -20.13 -10.37 11.34
CA MET A 216 -18.80 -10.12 10.77
C MET A 216 -18.03 -11.42 10.51
N PHE A 217 -18.15 -12.41 11.39
CA PHE A 217 -17.59 -13.74 11.17
C PHE A 217 -18.19 -14.41 9.94
N GLU A 218 -19.52 -14.38 9.78
CA GLU A 218 -20.20 -14.94 8.60
C GLU A 218 -19.74 -14.24 7.31
N ARG A 219 -19.73 -12.90 7.30
CA ARG A 219 -19.29 -12.11 6.14
C ARG A 219 -17.83 -12.43 5.79
N THR A 220 -16.95 -12.49 6.79
CA THR A 220 -15.52 -12.78 6.58
C THR A 220 -15.31 -14.19 6.08
N PHE A 221 -15.79 -15.22 6.78
CA PHE A 221 -15.60 -16.61 6.34
C PHE A 221 -16.29 -16.88 4.99
N GLY A 222 -17.39 -16.20 4.67
CA GLY A 222 -18.03 -16.24 3.35
C GLY A 222 -17.14 -15.77 2.20
N CYS A 223 -16.25 -14.80 2.42
CA CYS A 223 -15.29 -14.35 1.40
C CYS A 223 -14.12 -15.32 1.16
N TYR A 224 -13.81 -16.19 2.13
CA TYR A 224 -12.70 -17.15 2.05
C TYR A 224 -13.14 -18.59 1.74
N ILE A 225 -14.42 -18.92 1.94
CA ILE A 225 -14.96 -20.27 1.74
C ILE A 225 -15.76 -20.32 0.44
N MET A 226 -15.17 -20.97 -0.57
CA MET A 226 -15.90 -21.37 -1.77
C MET A 226 -16.71 -22.65 -1.45
N GLU A 227 -18.04 -22.60 -1.57
CA GLU A 227 -18.90 -23.74 -1.24
C GLU A 227 -19.07 -24.73 -2.42
N SER A 228 -19.00 -24.25 -3.67
CA SER A 228 -19.07 -25.08 -4.90
C SER A 228 -17.75 -25.82 -5.18
N GLU A 229 -17.80 -27.13 -5.40
CA GLU A 229 -16.61 -27.96 -5.72
C GLU A 229 -16.15 -27.79 -7.18
N ASP A 230 -17.08 -27.51 -8.12
CA ASP A 230 -16.74 -27.18 -9.51
C ASP A 230 -15.97 -25.86 -9.58
N ALA A 231 -16.45 -24.84 -8.87
CA ALA A 231 -15.79 -23.54 -8.81
C ALA A 231 -14.39 -23.62 -8.18
N LYS A 232 -14.16 -24.47 -7.18
CA LYS A 232 -12.81 -24.71 -6.64
C LYS A 232 -11.88 -25.32 -7.67
N THR A 233 -12.35 -26.31 -8.42
CA THR A 233 -11.55 -26.95 -9.47
C THR A 233 -11.11 -25.91 -10.50
N LEU A 234 -12.02 -25.02 -10.92
CA LEU A 234 -11.71 -23.89 -11.81
C LEU A 234 -10.72 -22.90 -11.16
N ARG A 235 -10.88 -22.57 -9.87
CA ARG A 235 -9.95 -21.70 -9.14
C ARG A 235 -8.54 -22.31 -9.02
N GLU A 236 -8.43 -23.60 -8.74
CA GLU A 236 -7.15 -24.30 -8.66
C GLU A 236 -6.41 -24.32 -10.00
N GLU A 237 -7.12 -24.49 -11.12
CA GLU A 237 -6.52 -24.36 -12.46
C GLU A 237 -6.13 -22.91 -12.78
N ALA A 238 -6.96 -21.92 -12.42
CA ALA A 238 -6.63 -20.50 -12.58
C ALA A 238 -5.33 -20.14 -11.85
N ILE A 239 -5.16 -20.58 -10.59
CA ILE A 239 -3.95 -20.35 -9.79
C ILE A 239 -2.69 -20.98 -10.45
N LYS A 240 -2.82 -22.17 -11.08
CA LYS A 240 -1.71 -22.81 -11.81
C LYS A 240 -1.32 -22.02 -13.07
N ILE A 241 -2.30 -21.52 -13.82
CA ILE A 241 -2.07 -20.68 -15.00
C ILE A 241 -1.41 -19.36 -14.59
N GLU A 242 -1.91 -18.72 -13.54
CA GLU A 242 -1.41 -17.47 -12.97
C GLU A 242 0.05 -17.58 -12.51
N GLY A 243 0.40 -18.59 -11.71
CA GLY A 243 1.78 -18.81 -11.26
C GLY A 243 2.75 -19.14 -12.42
N SER A 244 2.27 -19.80 -13.47
CA SER A 244 3.04 -20.05 -14.70
C SER A 244 3.28 -18.74 -15.47
N LEU A 245 2.25 -17.91 -15.61
CA LEU A 245 2.31 -16.59 -16.25
C LEU A 245 3.25 -15.64 -15.49
N GLU A 246 3.13 -15.57 -14.16
CA GLU A 246 4.00 -14.76 -13.28
C GLU A 246 5.47 -15.18 -13.44
N SER A 247 5.76 -16.48 -13.34
CA SER A 247 7.11 -17.03 -13.48
C SER A 247 7.75 -16.67 -14.82
N LYS A 248 6.99 -16.76 -15.91
CA LYS A 248 7.44 -16.34 -17.25
C LYS A 248 7.60 -14.82 -17.36
N ARG A 249 6.66 -14.04 -16.79
CA ARG A 249 6.68 -12.57 -16.84
C ARG A 249 7.89 -11.99 -16.09
N ASN A 250 8.31 -12.64 -15.01
CA ASN A 250 9.54 -12.33 -14.26
C ASN A 250 10.82 -12.68 -15.02
N GLN A 251 10.74 -13.54 -16.05
CA GLN A 251 11.86 -13.92 -16.94
C GLN A 251 11.81 -13.19 -18.29
N MET A 252 10.80 -12.34 -18.52
CA MET A 252 10.68 -11.56 -19.76
C MET A 252 11.87 -10.60 -19.90
N ARG A 253 12.64 -10.75 -20.97
CA ARG A 253 13.71 -9.81 -21.36
C ARG A 253 13.12 -8.50 -21.88
N LEU A 254 12.62 -7.68 -20.97
CA LEU A 254 11.99 -6.39 -21.24
C LEU A 254 13.06 -5.31 -21.47
N GLY A 255 12.83 -4.41 -22.42
CA GLY A 255 13.79 -3.38 -22.81
C GLY A 255 13.36 -2.61 -24.03
N ALA A 256 14.28 -1.83 -24.60
CA ALA A 256 14.04 -0.99 -25.77
C ALA A 256 15.23 -1.01 -26.73
N GLU A 257 14.96 -0.99 -28.04
CA GLU A 257 15.97 -0.83 -29.10
C GLU A 257 16.36 0.64 -29.25
N VAL A 258 17.36 1.06 -28.48
CA VAL A 258 17.68 2.48 -28.29
C VAL A 258 18.63 2.95 -29.39
N PRO A 259 18.34 4.07 -30.09
CA PRO A 259 19.23 4.66 -31.10
C PRO A 259 20.68 4.80 -30.60
N GLY A 260 21.63 4.29 -31.39
CA GLY A 260 23.06 4.32 -31.08
C GLY A 260 23.52 3.45 -29.89
N LYS A 261 22.61 2.78 -29.17
CA LYS A 261 22.94 1.88 -28.04
C LYS A 261 22.49 0.42 -28.27
N GLY A 262 21.56 0.19 -29.20
CA GLY A 262 20.92 -1.12 -29.40
C GLY A 262 19.99 -1.49 -28.25
N PHE A 263 19.68 -2.77 -28.10
CA PHE A 263 18.81 -3.25 -27.02
C PHE A 263 19.37 -2.92 -25.63
N VAL A 264 18.64 -2.08 -24.89
CA VAL A 264 18.88 -1.79 -23.47
C VAL A 264 17.79 -2.44 -22.64
N GLU A 265 18.19 -3.38 -21.79
CA GLU A 265 17.29 -4.08 -20.86
C GLU A 265 16.82 -3.12 -19.75
N LEU A 266 15.50 -3.01 -19.57
CA LEU A 266 14.84 -2.05 -18.68
C LEU A 266 13.58 -2.67 -18.08
N SER A 267 13.32 -2.40 -16.81
CA SER A 267 12.01 -2.70 -16.21
C SER A 267 10.92 -1.81 -16.82
N SER A 268 9.65 -2.14 -16.62
CA SER A 268 8.53 -1.29 -17.03
C SER A 268 8.63 0.11 -16.39
N VAL A 269 9.06 0.18 -15.13
CA VAL A 269 9.38 1.46 -14.46
C VAL A 269 10.49 2.21 -15.20
N GLY A 270 11.58 1.53 -15.56
CA GLY A 270 12.69 2.10 -16.33
C GLY A 270 12.29 2.62 -17.71
N LEU A 271 11.42 1.89 -18.42
CA LEU A 271 10.85 2.32 -19.71
C LEU A 271 9.99 3.59 -19.56
N ARG A 272 9.04 3.63 -18.60
CA ARG A 272 8.22 4.82 -18.31
C ARG A 272 9.07 6.02 -17.90
N MET A 273 10.07 5.77 -17.05
CA MET A 273 10.99 6.80 -16.58
C MET A 273 11.78 7.38 -17.76
N ARG A 274 12.30 6.53 -18.64
CA ARG A 274 13.03 6.98 -19.82
C ARG A 274 12.16 7.73 -20.82
N MET A 275 10.91 7.31 -21.04
CA MET A 275 9.90 8.10 -21.78
C MET A 275 9.63 9.47 -21.15
N ARG A 276 9.93 9.69 -19.87
CA ARG A 276 9.66 10.95 -19.19
C ARG A 276 10.84 11.94 -19.20
N THR A 277 12.08 11.51 -19.42
CA THR A 277 13.25 12.41 -19.35
C THR A 277 14.30 12.25 -20.43
N ASP A 278 14.23 11.24 -21.32
CA ASP A 278 15.21 11.16 -22.41
C ASP A 278 14.90 12.25 -23.45
N PRO A 279 15.85 13.17 -23.75
CA PRO A 279 15.61 14.26 -24.69
C PRO A 279 15.42 13.76 -26.14
N ASP A 280 15.96 12.58 -26.49
CA ASP A 280 15.78 11.99 -27.82
C ASP A 280 14.39 11.33 -27.95
N GLU A 281 13.56 11.86 -28.86
CA GLU A 281 12.25 11.29 -29.15
C GLU A 281 12.35 9.85 -29.66
N ALA A 282 13.36 9.51 -30.46
CA ALA A 282 13.50 8.16 -30.98
C ALA A 282 13.80 7.16 -29.84
N ALA A 283 14.57 7.56 -28.83
CA ALA A 283 14.75 6.78 -27.61
C ALA A 283 13.45 6.67 -26.77
N ARG A 284 12.63 7.74 -26.68
CA ARG A 284 11.32 7.68 -26.02
C ARG A 284 10.35 6.72 -26.74
N LYS A 285 10.25 6.83 -28.06
CA LYS A 285 9.41 5.96 -28.92
C LYS A 285 9.82 4.48 -28.81
N ALA A 286 11.12 4.18 -28.84
CA ALA A 286 11.62 2.82 -28.60
C ALA A 286 11.25 2.28 -27.20
N CYS A 287 11.19 3.14 -26.18
CA CYS A 287 10.74 2.75 -24.84
C CYS A 287 9.23 2.50 -24.75
N PHE A 288 8.43 3.18 -25.56
CA PHE A 288 7.00 2.92 -25.71
C PHE A 288 6.75 1.59 -26.43
N GLU A 289 7.44 1.33 -27.54
CA GLU A 289 7.38 0.04 -28.26
C GLU A 289 7.80 -1.13 -27.35
N GLY A 290 8.85 -0.94 -26.55
CA GLY A 290 9.28 -1.87 -25.51
C GLY A 290 8.22 -2.12 -24.41
N MET A 291 7.39 -1.11 -24.10
CA MET A 291 6.25 -1.27 -23.18
C MET A 291 5.10 -2.06 -23.83
N GLN A 292 4.77 -1.76 -25.09
CA GLN A 292 3.70 -2.46 -25.83
C GLN A 292 3.95 -3.96 -25.97
N ALA A 293 5.22 -4.38 -26.04
CA ALA A 293 5.61 -5.79 -26.10
C ALA A 293 5.12 -6.65 -24.91
N ILE A 294 4.69 -6.04 -23.79
CA ILE A 294 4.16 -6.77 -22.64
C ILE A 294 2.81 -7.43 -22.96
N GLY A 295 1.93 -6.75 -23.70
CA GLY A 295 0.58 -7.25 -24.01
C GLY A 295 0.58 -8.58 -24.77
N PRO A 296 1.23 -8.66 -25.95
CA PRO A 296 1.37 -9.92 -26.69
C PRO A 296 2.02 -11.01 -25.83
N PHE A 297 3.07 -10.66 -25.07
CA PHE A 297 3.76 -11.62 -24.20
C PHE A 297 2.83 -12.24 -23.15
N VAL A 298 1.98 -11.47 -22.45
CA VAL A 298 1.08 -12.06 -21.43
C VAL A 298 -0.03 -12.89 -22.06
N CYS A 299 -0.58 -12.45 -23.20
CA CYS A 299 -1.58 -13.20 -23.96
C CYS A 299 -1.05 -14.57 -24.42
N GLU A 300 0.16 -14.61 -25.00
CA GLU A 300 0.84 -15.85 -25.43
C GLU A 300 1.19 -16.80 -24.28
N ASN A 301 1.28 -16.29 -23.05
CA ASN A 301 1.84 -17.03 -21.92
C ASN A 301 0.83 -17.45 -20.84
N GLY A 302 -0.46 -17.27 -21.09
CA GLY A 302 -1.54 -17.88 -20.29
C GLY A 302 -2.70 -16.93 -19.97
N PHE A 303 -2.58 -15.63 -20.23
CA PHE A 303 -3.61 -14.66 -19.81
C PHE A 303 -4.99 -14.92 -20.44
N VAL A 304 -5.03 -15.36 -21.71
CA VAL A 304 -6.27 -15.74 -22.41
C VAL A 304 -7.04 -16.83 -21.65
N GLU A 305 -6.36 -17.91 -21.26
CA GLU A 305 -6.99 -19.03 -20.57
C GLU A 305 -7.30 -18.71 -19.09
N LEU A 306 -6.49 -17.86 -18.47
CA LEU A 306 -6.74 -17.33 -17.12
C LEU A 306 -8.05 -16.53 -17.05
N VAL A 307 -8.31 -15.66 -18.03
CA VAL A 307 -9.55 -14.89 -18.15
C VAL A 307 -10.76 -15.81 -18.29
N LYS A 308 -10.69 -16.82 -19.18
CA LYS A 308 -11.76 -17.82 -19.35
C LYS A 308 -12.05 -18.58 -18.07
N MET A 309 -11.00 -19.14 -17.43
CA MET A 309 -11.11 -19.93 -16.21
C MET A 309 -11.74 -19.13 -15.05
N ARG A 310 -11.31 -17.87 -14.87
CA ARG A 310 -11.90 -16.93 -13.92
C ARG A 310 -13.38 -16.64 -14.21
N ASN A 311 -13.74 -16.44 -15.47
CA ASN A 311 -15.12 -16.15 -15.86
C ASN A 311 -16.05 -17.37 -15.69
N GLN A 312 -15.57 -18.57 -16.04
CA GLN A 312 -16.26 -19.84 -15.79
C GLN A 312 -16.48 -20.07 -14.29
N MET A 313 -15.46 -19.83 -13.45
CA MET A 313 -15.55 -19.95 -11.99
C MET A 313 -16.65 -19.04 -11.42
N ALA A 314 -16.70 -17.77 -11.82
CA ALA A 314 -17.70 -16.83 -11.33
C ALA A 314 -19.13 -17.20 -11.77
N LYS A 315 -19.30 -17.62 -13.03
CA LYS A 315 -20.59 -18.11 -13.54
C LYS A 315 -21.05 -19.39 -12.83
N ALA A 316 -20.14 -20.29 -12.49
CA ALA A 316 -20.43 -21.49 -11.67
C ALA A 316 -20.81 -21.18 -10.21
N LEU A 317 -20.54 -19.96 -9.74
CA LEU A 317 -20.96 -19.43 -8.43
C LEU A 317 -22.24 -18.57 -8.52
N GLY A 318 -22.81 -18.38 -9.72
CA GLY A 318 -24.05 -17.63 -9.94
C GLY A 318 -23.90 -16.13 -10.20
N TYR A 319 -22.67 -15.62 -10.36
CA TYR A 319 -22.41 -14.23 -10.75
C TYR A 319 -22.50 -14.05 -12.27
N ALA A 320 -22.71 -12.82 -12.74
CA ALA A 320 -22.77 -12.54 -14.17
C ALA A 320 -21.44 -12.85 -14.89
N ASP A 321 -20.32 -12.46 -14.26
CA ASP A 321 -18.95 -12.68 -14.70
C ASP A 321 -17.97 -12.51 -13.51
N PHE A 322 -16.68 -12.65 -13.77
CA PHE A 322 -15.63 -12.51 -12.74
C PHE A 322 -15.53 -11.11 -12.13
N TYR A 323 -15.86 -10.06 -12.88
CA TYR A 323 -15.85 -8.70 -12.36
C TYR A 323 -16.94 -8.54 -11.30
N ASP A 324 -18.16 -9.01 -11.60
CA ASP A 324 -19.29 -8.97 -10.67
C ASP A 324 -19.06 -9.78 -9.39
N TYR A 325 -18.40 -10.94 -9.51
CA TYR A 325 -17.90 -11.70 -8.36
C TYR A 325 -16.94 -10.86 -7.49
N LYS A 326 -15.92 -10.24 -8.09
CA LYS A 326 -14.89 -9.48 -7.36
C LYS A 326 -15.47 -8.24 -6.66
N VAL A 327 -16.31 -7.45 -7.32
CA VAL A 327 -16.92 -6.25 -6.72
C VAL A 327 -17.87 -6.63 -5.59
N THR A 328 -18.72 -7.65 -5.80
CA THR A 328 -19.67 -8.08 -4.76
C THR A 328 -18.96 -8.54 -3.49
N GLN A 329 -17.85 -9.26 -3.62
CA GLN A 329 -17.06 -9.76 -2.48
C GLN A 329 -16.29 -8.65 -1.74
N ALA A 330 -15.66 -7.70 -2.47
CA ALA A 330 -14.86 -6.65 -1.86
C ALA A 330 -15.71 -5.45 -1.38
N GLU A 331 -16.58 -4.93 -2.25
CA GLU A 331 -17.27 -3.66 -2.02
C GLU A 331 -18.64 -3.81 -1.34
N GLY A 332 -19.24 -5.02 -1.41
CA GLY A 332 -20.58 -5.31 -0.88
C GLY A 332 -21.74 -4.86 -1.78
N PHE A 333 -21.47 -4.48 -3.04
CA PHE A 333 -22.47 -4.19 -4.07
C PHE A 333 -22.04 -4.78 -5.43
N GLY A 334 -22.97 -4.96 -6.36
CA GLY A 334 -22.71 -5.61 -7.66
C GLY A 334 -22.09 -4.68 -8.71
N LYS A 335 -21.60 -5.29 -9.81
CA LYS A 335 -20.94 -4.60 -10.93
C LYS A 335 -21.79 -3.46 -11.54
N ASP A 336 -23.10 -3.67 -11.68
CA ASP A 336 -23.97 -2.68 -12.31
C ASP A 336 -24.02 -1.37 -11.52
N ARG A 337 -24.07 -1.44 -10.18
CA ARG A 337 -24.04 -0.26 -9.31
C ARG A 337 -22.67 0.43 -9.32
N LEU A 338 -21.58 -0.32 -9.50
CA LEU A 338 -20.26 0.27 -9.68
C LEU A 338 -20.21 1.13 -10.94
N PHE A 339 -20.64 0.58 -12.08
CA PHE A 339 -20.55 1.30 -13.35
C PHE A 339 -21.58 2.42 -13.49
N GLU A 340 -22.73 2.34 -12.81
CA GLU A 340 -23.61 3.51 -12.64
C GLU A 340 -22.87 4.70 -12.01
N ILE A 341 -22.04 4.46 -10.97
CA ILE A 341 -21.23 5.49 -10.32
C ILE A 341 -20.10 5.97 -11.25
N LEU A 342 -19.33 5.04 -11.83
CA LEU A 342 -18.18 5.37 -12.68
C LEU A 342 -18.59 6.07 -13.99
N ASP A 343 -19.75 5.74 -14.56
CA ASP A 343 -20.29 6.39 -15.77
C ASP A 343 -20.57 7.88 -15.55
N THR A 344 -20.93 8.32 -14.34
CA THR A 344 -21.08 9.76 -14.04
C THR A 344 -19.76 10.51 -14.13
N LEU A 345 -18.69 9.94 -13.56
CA LEU A 345 -17.34 10.50 -13.60
C LEU A 345 -16.75 10.44 -15.02
N GLU A 346 -16.96 9.34 -15.74
CA GLU A 346 -16.52 9.20 -17.12
C GLU A 346 -17.21 10.24 -18.01
N GLN A 347 -18.53 10.38 -17.95
CA GLN A 347 -19.25 11.35 -18.78
C GLN A 347 -18.89 12.80 -18.42
N GLY A 348 -18.84 13.11 -17.12
CA GLY A 348 -18.53 14.45 -16.59
C GLY A 348 -17.09 14.92 -16.79
N THR A 349 -16.20 14.09 -17.36
CA THR A 349 -14.77 14.42 -17.58
C THR A 349 -14.35 14.42 -19.05
N ARG A 350 -15.27 14.15 -19.99
CA ARG A 350 -14.96 14.10 -21.43
C ARG A 350 -14.58 15.46 -21.99
N GLU A 351 -15.27 16.54 -21.60
CA GLU A 351 -14.97 17.88 -22.11
C GLU A 351 -13.62 18.38 -21.56
N GLN A 352 -13.34 18.10 -20.30
CA GLN A 352 -12.11 18.44 -19.59
C GLN A 352 -10.91 17.74 -20.24
N LEU A 353 -11.07 16.47 -20.64
CA LEU A 353 -10.07 15.72 -21.41
C LEU A 353 -9.76 16.38 -22.77
N GLU A 354 -10.78 16.77 -23.54
CA GLU A 354 -10.56 17.43 -24.83
C GLU A 354 -10.01 18.87 -24.65
N ARG A 355 -10.46 19.63 -23.65
CA ARG A 355 -9.87 20.94 -23.29
C ARG A 355 -8.38 20.79 -22.94
N ALA A 356 -8.01 19.80 -22.13
CA ALA A 356 -6.62 19.52 -21.75
C ALA A 356 -5.75 19.10 -22.96
N LYS A 357 -6.31 18.30 -23.89
CA LYS A 357 -5.65 17.93 -25.15
C LYS A 357 -5.43 19.16 -26.05
N SER A 358 -6.46 19.96 -26.29
CA SER A 358 -6.35 21.19 -27.09
C SER A 358 -5.32 22.15 -26.51
N HIS A 359 -5.36 22.40 -25.20
CA HIS A 359 -4.40 23.25 -24.52
C HIS A 359 -2.95 22.71 -24.61
N LEU A 360 -2.75 21.40 -24.51
CA LEU A 360 -1.43 20.79 -24.72
C LEU A 360 -0.92 20.96 -26.17
N VAL A 361 -1.81 20.88 -27.16
CA VAL A 361 -1.47 21.13 -28.58
C VAL A 361 -1.16 22.61 -28.83
N GLU A 362 -1.92 23.53 -28.23
CA GLU A 362 -1.66 24.98 -28.31
C GLU A 362 -0.29 25.35 -27.71
N GLU A 363 0.08 24.76 -26.56
CA GLU A 363 1.35 25.06 -25.91
C GLU A 363 2.57 24.34 -26.51
N LYS A 364 2.43 23.07 -26.93
CA LYS A 364 3.55 22.16 -27.24
C LYS A 364 3.47 21.50 -28.63
N GLY A 365 2.41 21.75 -29.39
CA GLY A 365 2.15 21.13 -30.69
C GLY A 365 1.55 19.72 -30.63
N GLU A 366 1.00 19.25 -31.76
CA GLU A 366 0.34 17.93 -31.88
C GLU A 366 1.22 16.76 -31.42
N GLU A 367 2.54 16.88 -31.64
CA GLU A 367 3.55 15.89 -31.26
C GLU A 367 3.56 15.58 -29.75
N ALA A 368 3.08 16.49 -28.90
CA ALA A 368 2.97 16.29 -27.46
C ALA A 368 1.84 15.31 -27.05
N LEU A 369 0.87 15.04 -27.93
CA LEU A 369 -0.18 14.04 -27.71
C LEU A 369 0.28 12.59 -28.00
N LYS A 370 1.49 12.40 -28.55
CA LYS A 370 2.05 11.05 -28.73
C LYS A 370 2.33 10.42 -27.36
N PRO A 371 2.03 9.12 -27.14
CA PRO A 371 2.14 8.48 -25.82
C PRO A 371 3.57 8.50 -25.25
N TRP A 372 4.60 8.50 -26.11
CA TRP A 372 6.00 8.64 -25.69
C TRP A 372 6.46 10.09 -25.46
N ASN A 373 5.64 11.10 -25.77
CA ASN A 373 5.99 12.52 -25.63
C ASN A 373 5.23 13.22 -24.51
N THR A 374 3.95 12.90 -24.26
CA THR A 374 3.12 13.61 -23.26
C THR A 374 3.79 13.67 -21.89
N GLY A 375 4.36 12.55 -21.41
CA GLY A 375 5.05 12.50 -20.12
C GLY A 375 6.29 13.41 -20.05
N TYR A 376 7.04 13.53 -21.15
CA TYR A 376 8.23 14.37 -21.28
C TYR A 376 7.89 15.85 -21.43
N MET A 377 6.92 16.20 -22.28
CA MET A 377 6.49 17.60 -22.47
C MET A 377 5.82 18.17 -21.21
N LEU A 378 5.24 17.32 -20.36
CA LEU A 378 4.73 17.64 -19.02
C LEU A 378 5.75 17.35 -17.89
N ALA A 379 7.04 17.21 -18.21
CA ALA A 379 8.11 17.12 -17.20
C ALA A 379 8.82 18.48 -17.08
N GLY A 380 8.30 19.33 -16.19
CA GLY A 380 8.92 20.62 -15.86
C GLY A 380 10.06 20.51 -14.83
N ASP A 381 10.95 21.51 -14.81
CA ASP A 381 12.03 21.67 -13.82
C ASP A 381 11.51 21.95 -12.39
N VAL A 382 10.20 22.15 -12.21
CA VAL A 382 9.54 22.45 -10.93
C VAL A 382 9.94 21.48 -9.81
N THR A 383 10.03 20.17 -10.08
CA THR A 383 10.46 19.18 -9.07
C THR A 383 11.85 19.51 -8.50
N LYS A 384 12.78 19.95 -9.34
CA LYS A 384 14.14 20.34 -8.92
C LYS A 384 14.16 21.69 -8.18
N LYS A 385 13.25 22.60 -8.52
CA LYS A 385 13.08 23.88 -7.82
C LYS A 385 12.42 23.72 -6.44
N LEU A 386 11.50 22.76 -6.30
CA LEU A 386 10.81 22.44 -5.03
C LEU A 386 11.68 21.64 -4.06
N ASP A 387 12.58 20.78 -4.56
CA ASP A 387 13.43 19.87 -3.76
C ASP A 387 14.07 20.50 -2.49
N PRO A 388 14.66 21.72 -2.53
CA PRO A 388 15.22 22.36 -1.33
C PRO A 388 14.23 22.58 -0.18
N TYR A 389 12.92 22.68 -0.48
CA TYR A 389 11.85 22.87 0.49
C TYR A 389 11.25 21.56 1.02
N PHE A 390 11.72 20.41 0.53
CA PHE A 390 11.35 19.08 1.00
C PHE A 390 12.57 18.27 1.50
N PRO A 391 13.40 18.81 2.42
CA PRO A 391 14.52 18.08 3.02
C PRO A 391 13.98 16.85 3.78
N PHE A 392 14.38 15.66 3.34
CA PHE A 392 13.86 14.39 3.87
C PHE A 392 14.11 14.23 5.37
N GLU A 393 15.19 14.80 5.90
CA GLU A 393 15.48 14.76 7.34
C GLU A 393 14.39 15.42 8.21
N LYS A 394 13.53 16.27 7.61
CA LYS A 394 12.38 16.92 8.25
C LYS A 394 11.03 16.21 8.03
N ALA A 395 10.98 15.13 7.25
CA ALA A 395 9.72 14.50 6.85
C ALA A 395 8.89 14.02 8.07
N LEU A 396 9.53 13.36 9.03
CA LEU A 396 8.87 12.86 10.25
C LEU A 396 8.22 13.95 11.10
N ASP A 397 8.95 15.05 11.32
CA ASP A 397 8.47 16.18 12.12
C ASP A 397 7.27 16.88 11.45
N ARG A 398 7.32 17.05 10.12
CA ARG A 398 6.23 17.67 9.34
C ARG A 398 4.97 16.83 9.32
N TRP A 399 5.09 15.52 9.05
CA TRP A 399 3.97 14.60 9.11
C TRP A 399 3.29 14.68 10.48
N ALA A 400 4.06 14.48 11.56
CA ALA A 400 3.49 14.39 12.90
C ALA A 400 2.84 15.70 13.37
N ARG A 401 3.45 16.87 13.07
CA ARG A 401 2.83 18.17 13.37
C ARG A 401 1.55 18.41 12.57
N SER A 402 1.54 18.06 11.29
CA SER A 402 0.36 18.22 10.42
C SER A 402 -0.80 17.36 10.92
N TYR A 403 -0.54 16.10 11.29
CA TYR A 403 -1.53 15.19 11.85
C TYR A 403 -2.05 15.65 13.22
N ALA A 404 -1.16 16.10 14.11
CA ALA A 404 -1.53 16.56 15.44
C ALA A 404 -2.38 17.84 15.38
N ALA A 405 -2.05 18.76 14.47
CA ALA A 405 -2.83 19.97 14.23
C ALA A 405 -4.26 19.67 13.69
N MET A 406 -4.43 18.54 12.97
CA MET A 406 -5.74 18.06 12.53
C MET A 406 -6.49 17.23 13.59
N GLY A 407 -5.94 17.04 14.80
CA GLY A 407 -6.56 16.23 15.85
C GLY A 407 -6.55 14.72 15.56
N ILE A 408 -5.59 14.23 14.77
CA ILE A 408 -5.42 12.81 14.51
C ILE A 408 -4.64 12.17 15.65
N GLU A 409 -5.14 11.05 16.19
CA GLU A 409 -4.48 10.24 17.22
C GLU A 409 -4.33 8.78 16.75
N TYR A 410 -3.42 8.03 17.38
CA TYR A 410 -3.17 6.61 17.12
C TYR A 410 -3.52 5.70 18.30
N ARG A 411 -4.29 6.19 19.29
CA ARG A 411 -4.91 5.39 20.37
C ARG A 411 -3.98 4.40 21.11
N GLY A 412 -2.75 4.81 21.38
CA GLY A 412 -1.73 4.02 22.08
C GLY A 412 -0.96 3.04 21.19
N ALA A 413 -1.03 3.16 19.87
CA ALA A 413 -0.36 2.23 18.95
C ALA A 413 1.18 2.26 19.09
N THR A 414 1.81 1.14 18.73
CA THR A 414 3.26 1.08 18.52
C THR A 414 3.56 1.03 17.03
N MET A 415 4.39 1.95 16.55
CA MET A 415 4.82 2.06 15.16
C MET A 415 6.27 1.62 14.96
N THR A 416 6.56 0.90 13.87
CA THR A 416 7.94 0.67 13.38
C THR A 416 8.09 1.23 11.97
N LEU A 417 8.97 2.23 11.80
CA LEU A 417 9.13 2.99 10.57
C LEU A 417 10.47 2.67 9.93
N ASP A 418 10.46 2.24 8.68
CA ASP A 418 11.67 1.95 7.89
C ASP A 418 11.65 2.79 6.62
N LEU A 419 12.33 3.94 6.62
CA LEU A 419 12.03 5.02 5.66
C LEU A 419 13.09 5.25 4.58
N LEU A 420 14.28 4.66 4.73
CA LEU A 420 15.39 4.81 3.79
C LEU A 420 15.36 3.70 2.73
N ASP A 421 15.80 3.99 1.51
CA ASP A 421 16.06 2.93 0.52
C ASP A 421 17.34 2.17 0.89
N ARG A 422 17.33 0.85 0.67
CA ARG A 422 18.53 0.00 0.78
C ARG A 422 18.41 -1.24 -0.09
N LYS A 423 19.56 -1.78 -0.46
CA LYS A 423 19.65 -3.04 -1.22
C LYS A 423 18.95 -4.19 -0.47
N GLY A 424 17.99 -4.82 -1.15
CA GLY A 424 17.28 -6.02 -0.67
C GLY A 424 15.93 -5.71 -0.02
N LYS A 425 15.70 -4.47 0.41
CA LYS A 425 14.40 -3.98 0.86
C LYS A 425 13.38 -4.03 -0.29
N TYR A 426 12.12 -4.28 0.04
CA TYR A 426 11.01 -4.24 -0.91
C TYR A 426 10.82 -2.82 -1.45
N SER A 427 10.73 -2.69 -2.77
CA SER A 427 10.84 -1.41 -3.48
C SER A 427 9.51 -0.69 -3.71
N ASN A 428 8.56 -0.79 -2.78
CA ASN A 428 7.31 0.02 -2.74
C ASN A 428 7.06 0.52 -1.30
N GLY A 429 6.27 1.58 -1.16
CA GLY A 429 5.61 1.93 0.11
C GLY A 429 4.53 0.89 0.45
N PHE A 430 4.31 0.70 1.76
CA PHE A 430 3.17 -0.02 2.32
C PHE A 430 3.07 0.20 3.83
N CYS A 431 1.89 -0.06 4.40
CA CYS A 431 1.60 -0.10 5.83
C CYS A 431 0.91 -1.42 6.19
N HIS A 432 1.43 -2.13 7.19
CA HIS A 432 0.80 -3.32 7.75
C HIS A 432 0.67 -3.24 9.26
N TRP A 433 -0.22 -4.04 9.85
CA TRP A 433 -0.47 -4.03 11.28
C TRP A 433 -0.46 -5.45 11.88
N PRO A 434 0.71 -5.93 12.37
CA PRO A 434 0.82 -7.25 13.01
C PRO A 434 -0.09 -7.46 14.22
N GLN A 435 -0.58 -6.39 14.84
CA GLN A 435 -1.62 -6.45 15.85
C GLN A 435 -2.77 -5.53 15.45
N PRO A 436 -3.93 -6.08 15.02
CA PRO A 436 -5.15 -5.32 14.81
C PRO A 436 -5.67 -4.76 16.16
N PRO A 437 -6.16 -3.52 16.22
CA PRO A 437 -6.81 -3.02 17.40
C PRO A 437 -8.25 -3.52 17.51
N TRP A 438 -8.72 -3.71 18.74
CA TRP A 438 -10.11 -4.05 19.04
C TRP A 438 -10.44 -3.82 20.52
N GLN A 439 -11.72 -3.75 20.84
CA GLN A 439 -12.22 -3.69 22.22
C GLN A 439 -12.53 -5.10 22.71
N LYS A 440 -11.92 -5.51 23.82
CA LYS A 440 -12.09 -6.85 24.40
C LYS A 440 -13.41 -6.95 25.18
N PRO A 441 -13.93 -8.18 25.45
CA PRO A 441 -15.20 -8.37 26.15
C PRO A 441 -15.23 -7.84 27.59
N ASP A 442 -14.06 -7.66 28.22
CA ASP A 442 -13.91 -7.02 29.55
C ASP A 442 -13.88 -5.48 29.47
N GLY A 443 -14.08 -4.91 28.29
CA GLY A 443 -13.99 -3.47 28.00
C GLY A 443 -12.57 -2.94 27.81
N SER A 444 -11.53 -3.78 27.96
CA SER A 444 -10.14 -3.34 27.78
C SER A 444 -9.80 -3.10 26.31
N TRP A 445 -8.84 -2.20 26.07
CA TRP A 445 -8.39 -1.83 24.73
C TRP A 445 -7.16 -2.62 24.31
N GLN A 446 -7.23 -3.29 23.16
CA GLN A 446 -6.06 -3.81 22.47
C GLN A 446 -5.54 -2.72 21.51
N PRO A 447 -4.42 -2.03 21.80
CA PRO A 447 -3.86 -1.08 20.86
C PRO A 447 -3.24 -1.79 19.65
N ALA A 448 -3.18 -1.07 18.54
CA ALA A 448 -2.55 -1.56 17.31
C ALA A 448 -1.02 -1.64 17.43
N ALA A 449 -0.42 -2.52 16.63
CA ALA A 449 0.97 -2.38 16.23
C ALA A 449 0.99 -2.22 14.71
N ALA A 450 1.60 -1.16 14.20
CA ALA A 450 1.69 -0.84 12.78
C ALA A 450 3.16 -0.72 12.35
N ASN A 451 3.49 -1.19 11.16
CA ASN A 451 4.81 -1.04 10.55
C ASN A 451 4.63 -0.50 9.14
N PHE A 452 5.38 0.54 8.78
CA PHE A 452 5.31 1.08 7.42
C PHE A 452 6.64 1.60 6.89
N THR A 453 6.71 1.71 5.56
CA THR A 453 7.96 1.95 4.84
C THR A 453 7.85 3.05 3.79
N SER A 454 8.95 3.78 3.59
CA SER A 454 9.19 4.58 2.40
C SER A 454 10.59 4.29 1.82
N LEU A 455 10.91 4.89 0.67
CA LEU A 455 12.12 4.59 -0.13
C LEU A 455 12.93 5.86 -0.35
N ALA A 456 13.22 6.59 0.72
CA ALA A 456 13.99 7.81 0.61
C ALA A 456 15.45 7.51 0.27
N ASP A 457 15.93 8.10 -0.81
CA ASP A 457 17.36 8.36 -1.04
C ASP A 457 17.59 9.84 -0.74
N PRO A 458 18.16 10.20 0.42
CA PRO A 458 18.38 11.60 0.81
C PRO A 458 19.29 12.40 -0.15
N LYS A 459 20.00 11.74 -1.07
CA LYS A 459 20.88 12.36 -2.07
C LYS A 459 20.21 12.57 -3.42
N GLN A 460 19.03 12.00 -3.63
CA GLN A 460 18.29 12.06 -4.90
C GLN A 460 17.30 13.22 -4.91
N VAL A 461 17.46 14.12 -5.89
CA VAL A 461 16.55 15.24 -6.14
C VAL A 461 15.12 14.74 -6.34
N GLY A 462 14.18 15.31 -5.59
CA GLY A 462 12.77 14.97 -5.55
C GLY A 462 12.41 13.84 -4.57
N SER A 463 13.40 13.08 -4.06
CA SER A 463 13.14 11.94 -3.18
C SER A 463 12.51 12.37 -1.84
N GLY A 464 12.93 13.50 -1.28
CA GLY A 464 12.36 14.01 -0.03
C GLY A 464 10.89 14.44 -0.14
N HIS A 465 10.44 14.96 -1.28
CA HIS A 465 9.02 15.20 -1.55
C HIS A 465 8.27 13.87 -1.66
N THR A 466 8.72 12.97 -2.54
CA THR A 466 8.09 11.65 -2.75
C THR A 466 7.97 10.87 -1.44
N ALA A 467 9.04 10.78 -0.66
CA ALA A 467 9.07 10.04 0.59
C ALA A 467 8.23 10.68 1.70
N LEU A 468 8.05 12.02 1.68
CA LEU A 468 7.09 12.68 2.57
C LEU A 468 5.64 12.42 2.15
N THR A 469 5.32 12.45 0.85
CA THR A 469 3.98 12.04 0.37
C THR A 469 3.69 10.59 0.75
N THR A 470 4.62 9.66 0.52
CA THR A 470 4.48 8.26 0.98
C THR A 470 4.33 8.19 2.50
N LEU A 471 5.13 8.92 3.29
CA LEU A 471 4.98 8.95 4.75
C LEU A 471 3.58 9.44 5.18
N MET A 472 3.04 10.47 4.52
CA MET A 472 1.68 10.98 4.78
C MET A 472 0.60 9.99 4.34
N HIS A 473 0.85 9.16 3.32
CA HIS A 473 -0.04 8.09 2.88
C HIS A 473 -0.05 6.93 3.90
N GLU A 474 1.10 6.33 4.16
CA GLU A 474 1.21 5.15 5.01
C GLU A 474 0.82 5.43 6.47
N ALA A 475 1.15 6.61 6.98
CA ALA A 475 0.71 7.02 8.30
C ALA A 475 -0.79 7.28 8.38
N GLY A 476 -1.45 7.49 7.24
CA GLY A 476 -2.90 7.62 7.10
C GLY A 476 -3.60 6.28 7.20
N HIS A 477 -3.09 5.24 6.54
CA HIS A 477 -3.52 3.84 6.78
C HIS A 477 -3.35 3.48 8.26
N ALA A 478 -2.20 3.78 8.85
CA ALA A 478 -1.97 3.47 10.25
C ALA A 478 -2.90 4.26 11.20
N ALA A 479 -3.29 5.49 10.85
CA ALA A 479 -4.24 6.28 11.63
C ALA A 479 -5.65 5.70 11.54
N HIS A 480 -6.11 5.38 10.33
CA HIS A 480 -7.37 4.69 10.09
C HIS A 480 -7.44 3.39 10.89
N MET A 481 -6.48 2.48 10.69
CA MET A 481 -6.51 1.17 11.34
C MET A 481 -6.41 1.29 12.86
N ALA A 482 -5.55 2.16 13.41
CA ALA A 482 -5.44 2.39 14.85
C ALA A 482 -6.75 2.89 15.51
N ASN A 483 -7.66 3.48 14.74
CA ASN A 483 -8.94 4.04 15.22
C ASN A 483 -10.16 3.13 15.04
N VAL A 484 -10.00 1.90 14.55
CA VAL A 484 -11.10 0.92 14.49
C VAL A 484 -11.50 0.48 15.91
N VAL A 485 -12.71 0.82 16.37
CA VAL A 485 -13.21 0.45 17.72
C VAL A 485 -14.38 -0.51 17.57
N GLN A 486 -14.08 -1.81 17.56
CA GLN A 486 -15.04 -2.89 17.35
C GLN A 486 -14.73 -4.12 18.23
N PRO A 487 -15.71 -5.02 18.51
CA PRO A 487 -15.58 -6.14 19.44
C PRO A 487 -14.78 -7.37 18.91
N SER A 488 -14.03 -7.23 17.82
CA SER A 488 -13.18 -8.31 17.28
C SER A 488 -12.06 -7.75 16.38
N PRO A 489 -10.87 -8.38 16.34
CA PRO A 489 -9.80 -8.04 15.41
C PRO A 489 -10.20 -8.21 13.93
N LEU A 490 -11.20 -9.03 13.61
CA LEU A 490 -11.68 -9.23 12.23
C LEU A 490 -12.35 -7.99 11.63
N PHE A 491 -12.70 -7.00 12.45
CA PHE A 491 -13.18 -5.70 11.97
C PHE A 491 -12.06 -4.79 11.45
N ALA A 492 -10.80 -5.09 11.80
CA ALA A 492 -9.61 -4.28 11.53
C ALA A 492 -8.59 -5.05 10.66
N GLN A 493 -9.07 -5.64 9.55
CA GLN A 493 -8.25 -6.41 8.62
C GLN A 493 -8.43 -5.93 7.18
N GLU A 494 -7.32 -5.89 6.42
CA GLU A 494 -7.16 -5.20 5.12
C GLU A 494 -7.90 -5.86 3.95
N ARG A 495 -8.24 -7.15 4.07
CA ARG A 495 -8.74 -7.96 2.96
C ARG A 495 -10.26 -8.04 3.02
N ALA A 496 -10.87 -8.66 2.01
CA ALA A 496 -12.31 -8.91 1.98
C ALA A 496 -12.79 -9.49 3.35
N PRO A 497 -13.80 -8.88 3.99
CA PRO A 497 -14.82 -8.03 3.38
C PRO A 497 -14.58 -6.51 3.55
N MET A 498 -13.34 -6.08 3.80
CA MET A 498 -12.97 -4.67 3.67
C MET A 498 -12.98 -4.25 2.19
N SER A 499 -13.60 -3.11 1.91
CA SER A 499 -13.60 -2.47 0.59
C SER A 499 -12.21 -1.93 0.25
N VAL A 500 -11.81 -2.08 -1.01
CA VAL A 500 -10.56 -1.51 -1.54
C VAL A 500 -10.57 0.01 -1.40
N ALA A 501 -11.66 0.62 -1.86
CA ALA A 501 -11.83 2.06 -1.80
C ALA A 501 -11.78 2.59 -0.37
N TYR A 502 -12.31 1.81 0.58
CA TYR A 502 -12.28 2.16 2.00
C TYR A 502 -10.87 2.09 2.61
N ALA A 503 -10.05 1.11 2.24
CA ALA A 503 -8.67 0.99 2.70
C ALA A 503 -7.78 2.16 2.22
N GLU A 504 -8.00 2.62 0.98
CA GLU A 504 -7.19 3.64 0.30
C GLU A 504 -7.68 5.09 0.54
N ASN A 505 -8.98 5.33 0.71
CA ASN A 505 -9.55 6.69 0.80
C ASN A 505 -8.89 7.56 1.89
N GLN A 506 -8.53 6.99 3.03
CA GLN A 506 -8.00 7.75 4.17
C GLN A 506 -6.53 8.13 4.00
N SER A 507 -5.71 7.24 3.43
CA SER A 507 -4.31 7.53 3.10
C SER A 507 -4.21 8.53 1.95
N MET A 508 -5.05 8.38 0.90
CA MET A 508 -5.15 9.31 -0.22
C MET A 508 -5.69 10.69 0.20
N PHE A 509 -6.66 10.76 1.13
CA PHE A 509 -7.10 12.05 1.67
C PHE A 509 -5.93 12.80 2.36
N LEU A 510 -5.14 12.09 3.16
CA LEU A 510 -4.08 12.69 3.98
C LEU A 510 -2.81 13.00 3.18
N ASP A 511 -2.48 12.22 2.15
CA ASP A 511 -1.35 12.51 1.27
C ASP A 511 -1.63 13.67 0.29
N SER A 512 -2.90 13.86 -0.12
CA SER A 512 -3.33 14.96 -0.99
C SER A 512 -2.95 16.33 -0.44
N LEU A 513 -2.94 16.47 0.89
CA LEU A 513 -2.59 17.70 1.61
C LEU A 513 -1.19 18.21 1.24
N VAL A 514 -0.23 17.34 0.90
CA VAL A 514 1.13 17.75 0.49
C VAL A 514 1.11 18.55 -0.83
N GLY A 515 0.04 18.45 -1.63
CA GLY A 515 -0.22 19.25 -2.81
C GLY A 515 -0.72 20.67 -2.53
N ASP A 516 -1.47 20.87 -1.43
CA ASP A 516 -2.22 22.09 -1.13
C ASP A 516 -1.31 23.29 -0.85
N ALA A 517 -1.62 24.47 -1.40
CA ALA A 517 -0.80 25.66 -1.16
C ALA A 517 -0.89 26.13 0.31
N ALA A 518 -1.99 25.86 1.02
CA ALA A 518 -2.07 26.01 2.47
C ALA A 518 -1.03 25.14 3.21
N TRP A 519 -0.97 23.84 2.93
CA TRP A 519 -0.03 22.94 3.59
C TRP A 519 1.42 23.32 3.25
N ARG A 520 1.70 23.61 1.99
CA ARG A 520 3.03 24.03 1.53
C ARG A 520 3.44 25.38 2.13
N GLY A 521 2.51 26.33 2.17
CA GLY A 521 2.65 27.63 2.84
C GLY A 521 3.01 27.48 4.33
N ARG A 522 2.61 26.40 4.99
CA ARG A 522 2.91 26.13 6.40
C ARG A 522 4.14 25.24 6.66
N TYR A 523 4.27 24.13 5.92
CA TYR A 523 5.19 23.03 6.22
C TYR A 523 6.32 22.82 5.20
N ALA A 524 6.16 23.29 3.95
CA ALA A 524 7.26 23.27 2.98
C ALA A 524 8.25 24.39 3.35
N ARG A 525 9.40 23.97 3.89
CA ARG A 525 10.46 24.83 4.41
C ARG A 525 11.82 24.35 3.93
N ASP A 526 12.72 25.26 3.61
CA ASP A 526 14.11 24.87 3.36
C ASP A 526 14.88 24.64 4.68
N ARG A 527 16.18 24.31 4.57
CA ARG A 527 17.06 24.04 5.71
C ARG A 527 17.33 25.29 6.56
N GLU A 528 17.11 26.49 6.02
CA GLU A 528 17.18 27.76 6.73
C GLU A 528 15.82 28.17 7.32
N GLY A 529 14.78 27.36 7.16
CA GLY A 529 13.44 27.60 7.70
C GLY A 529 12.59 28.58 6.89
N ARG A 530 12.98 28.92 5.65
CA ARG A 530 12.22 29.82 4.78
C ARG A 530 11.11 29.06 4.06
N ALA A 531 9.95 29.70 3.85
CA ALA A 531 8.85 29.14 3.09
C ALA A 531 9.19 28.97 1.60
N VAL A 532 8.57 27.99 0.95
CA VAL A 532 8.56 27.89 -0.52
C VAL A 532 7.92 29.17 -1.11
N PRO A 533 8.56 29.88 -2.07
CA PRO A 533 7.98 31.08 -2.66
C PRO A 533 6.67 30.80 -3.41
N TRP A 534 5.74 31.76 -3.39
CA TRP A 534 4.45 31.65 -4.08
C TRP A 534 4.64 31.43 -5.58
N GLU A 535 5.59 32.13 -6.20
CA GLU A 535 5.85 32.09 -7.64
C GLU A 535 6.21 30.69 -8.13
N LEU A 536 6.82 29.87 -7.26
CA LEU A 536 7.12 28.48 -7.54
C LEU A 536 5.90 27.55 -7.35
N LEU A 537 4.98 27.89 -6.45
CA LEU A 537 3.69 27.19 -6.33
C LEU A 537 2.79 27.51 -7.53
N GLU A 538 2.77 28.77 -7.99
CA GLU A 538 2.09 29.16 -9.23
C GLU A 538 2.66 28.43 -10.45
N GLU A 539 3.99 28.35 -10.59
CA GLU A 539 4.63 27.57 -11.68
C GLU A 539 4.21 26.09 -11.62
N ASP A 540 4.18 25.49 -10.44
CA ASP A 540 3.76 24.10 -10.23
C ASP A 540 2.28 23.89 -10.58
N LEU A 541 1.38 24.77 -10.10
CA LEU A 541 -0.05 24.73 -10.36
C LEU A 541 -0.35 24.88 -11.85
N ARG A 542 0.24 25.88 -12.54
CA ARG A 542 0.11 26.06 -13.99
C ARG A 542 0.63 24.85 -14.77
N SER A 543 1.67 24.17 -14.30
CA SER A 543 2.23 22.98 -14.96
C SER A 543 1.40 21.69 -14.80
N ARG A 544 0.42 21.67 -13.88
CA ARG A 544 -0.33 20.46 -13.50
C ARG A 544 -1.84 20.58 -13.68
N HIS A 545 -2.46 21.65 -13.20
CA HIS A 545 -3.91 21.80 -13.14
C HIS A 545 -4.61 21.60 -14.49
N PRO A 546 -4.16 22.23 -15.61
CA PRO A 546 -4.79 22.05 -16.92
C PRO A 546 -4.76 20.61 -17.46
N TYR A 547 -3.92 19.74 -16.89
CA TYR A 547 -3.68 18.37 -17.36
C TYR A 547 -4.08 17.30 -16.33
N ALA A 548 -4.62 17.68 -15.17
CA ALA A 548 -4.95 16.76 -14.07
C ALA A 548 -5.90 15.63 -14.51
N VAL A 549 -6.83 15.94 -15.42
CA VAL A 549 -7.76 14.99 -16.03
C VAL A 549 -7.08 13.79 -16.71
N PHE A 550 -5.83 13.92 -17.22
CA PHE A 550 -5.12 12.77 -17.82
C PHE A 550 -4.86 11.64 -16.82
N THR A 551 -4.64 11.97 -15.54
CA THR A 551 -4.47 10.96 -14.48
C THR A 551 -5.78 10.22 -14.24
N LEU A 552 -6.89 10.94 -14.08
CA LEU A 552 -8.24 10.41 -13.92
C LEU A 552 -8.62 9.47 -15.08
N ARG A 553 -8.49 9.95 -16.33
CA ARG A 553 -8.90 9.18 -17.52
C ARG A 553 -8.07 7.91 -17.70
N ARG A 554 -6.78 7.96 -17.38
CA ARG A 554 -5.93 6.76 -17.33
C ARG A 554 -6.33 5.80 -16.21
N MET A 555 -6.67 6.31 -15.01
CA MET A 555 -7.10 5.47 -13.89
C MET A 555 -8.42 4.75 -14.21
N ILE A 556 -9.42 5.48 -14.71
CA ILE A 556 -10.74 4.92 -15.00
C ILE A 556 -10.75 4.02 -16.25
N SER A 557 -9.78 4.14 -17.17
CA SER A 557 -9.66 3.20 -18.31
C SER A 557 -9.41 1.75 -17.88
N VAL A 558 -8.73 1.50 -16.75
CA VAL A 558 -8.45 0.14 -16.24
C VAL A 558 -9.73 -0.63 -15.90
N PRO A 559 -10.63 -0.16 -15.00
CA PRO A 559 -11.86 -0.87 -14.70
C PRO A 559 -12.79 -1.02 -15.91
N TYR A 560 -12.83 -0.05 -16.84
CA TYR A 560 -13.63 -0.19 -18.08
C TYR A 560 -13.09 -1.28 -19.01
N PHE A 561 -11.77 -1.46 -19.10
CA PHE A 561 -11.17 -2.55 -19.86
C PHE A 561 -11.42 -3.91 -19.22
N GLU A 562 -11.19 -4.04 -17.91
CA GLU A 562 -11.47 -5.29 -17.21
C GLU A 562 -12.97 -5.66 -17.28
N LYS A 563 -13.89 -4.69 -17.16
CA LYS A 563 -15.33 -4.91 -17.34
C LYS A 563 -15.62 -5.49 -18.73
N ALA A 564 -15.18 -4.80 -19.78
CA ALA A 564 -15.44 -5.22 -21.15
C ALA A 564 -14.77 -6.58 -21.48
N LEU A 565 -13.61 -6.88 -20.88
CA LEU A 565 -12.89 -8.14 -21.04
C LEU A 565 -13.66 -9.33 -20.47
N TYR A 566 -14.22 -9.21 -19.27
CA TYR A 566 -15.00 -10.29 -18.66
C TYR A 566 -16.44 -10.39 -19.19
N GLU A 567 -16.94 -9.34 -19.85
CA GLU A 567 -18.22 -9.35 -20.59
C GLU A 567 -18.14 -9.99 -21.99
N LEU A 568 -16.94 -10.26 -22.53
CA LEU A 568 -16.79 -10.97 -23.81
C LEU A 568 -17.42 -12.38 -23.76
N PRO A 569 -18.06 -12.84 -24.85
CA PRO A 569 -18.32 -14.26 -25.09
C PRO A 569 -17.02 -15.06 -25.03
N GLU A 570 -17.06 -16.29 -24.48
CA GLU A 570 -15.86 -17.08 -24.20
C GLU A 570 -15.07 -17.41 -25.48
N GLU A 571 -15.79 -17.62 -26.57
CA GLU A 571 -15.25 -17.85 -27.92
C GLU A 571 -14.53 -16.63 -28.52
N GLU A 572 -14.83 -15.41 -28.05
CA GLU A 572 -14.16 -14.17 -28.47
C GLU A 572 -12.90 -13.89 -27.66
N VAL A 573 -12.73 -14.52 -26.47
CA VAL A 573 -11.55 -14.35 -25.61
C VAL A 573 -10.32 -14.97 -26.28
N THR A 574 -9.64 -14.15 -27.05
CA THR A 574 -8.46 -14.48 -27.87
C THR A 574 -7.39 -13.40 -27.70
N ALA A 575 -6.12 -13.74 -27.96
CA ALA A 575 -5.00 -12.80 -27.82
C ALA A 575 -5.20 -11.50 -28.63
N GLU A 576 -5.66 -11.64 -29.88
CA GLU A 576 -5.96 -10.51 -30.79
C GLU A 576 -7.10 -9.64 -30.25
N ARG A 577 -8.23 -10.25 -29.84
CA ARG A 577 -9.38 -9.49 -29.31
C ARG A 577 -9.05 -8.76 -28.01
N ILE A 578 -8.27 -9.36 -27.11
CA ILE A 578 -7.85 -8.71 -25.85
C ILE A 578 -7.00 -7.46 -26.12
N LEU A 579 -6.06 -7.54 -27.07
CA LEU A 579 -5.22 -6.40 -27.45
C LEU A 579 -6.04 -5.30 -28.12
N GLN A 580 -6.89 -5.66 -29.08
CA GLN A 580 -7.80 -4.73 -29.75
C GLN A 580 -8.75 -4.05 -28.77
N LEU A 581 -9.29 -4.79 -27.79
CA LEU A 581 -10.18 -4.26 -26.77
C LEU A 581 -9.46 -3.27 -25.84
N ALA A 582 -8.18 -3.50 -25.52
CA ALA A 582 -7.39 -2.53 -24.77
C ALA A 582 -7.26 -1.21 -25.55
N ASP A 583 -6.89 -1.27 -26.83
CA ASP A 583 -6.79 -0.09 -27.70
C ASP A 583 -8.15 0.64 -27.83
N GLU A 584 -9.26 -0.08 -28.01
CA GLU A 584 -10.63 0.47 -28.05
C GLU A 584 -10.97 1.25 -26.77
N ILE A 585 -10.57 0.77 -25.59
CA ILE A 585 -10.83 1.42 -24.31
C ILE A 585 -9.86 2.60 -24.07
N GLU A 586 -8.59 2.49 -24.46
CA GLU A 586 -7.65 3.62 -24.41
C GLU A 586 -8.12 4.79 -25.30
N HIS A 587 -8.61 4.50 -26.50
CA HIS A 587 -9.20 5.53 -27.36
C HIS A 587 -10.52 6.09 -26.82
N ARG A 588 -11.46 5.23 -26.40
CA ARG A 588 -12.80 5.65 -25.96
C ARG A 588 -12.82 6.32 -24.58
N VAL A 589 -12.02 5.83 -23.64
CA VAL A 589 -12.00 6.28 -22.25
C VAL A 589 -10.74 7.07 -21.95
N GLY A 590 -9.55 6.58 -22.33
CA GLY A 590 -8.29 7.30 -22.10
C GLY A 590 -8.13 8.60 -22.90
N GLY A 591 -8.84 8.71 -24.04
CA GLY A 591 -8.74 9.83 -24.98
C GLY A 591 -7.67 9.65 -26.06
N GLY A 592 -7.03 8.48 -26.10
CA GLY A 592 -5.92 8.11 -26.98
C GLY A 592 -5.00 7.06 -26.34
N PRO A 593 -3.98 6.57 -27.07
CA PRO A 593 -3.05 5.56 -26.56
C PRO A 593 -2.27 6.04 -25.33
N SER A 594 -2.03 5.14 -24.37
CA SER A 594 -1.39 5.44 -23.10
C SER A 594 0.11 5.08 -23.10
N ALA A 595 0.93 5.92 -22.47
CA ALA A 595 2.35 5.62 -22.18
C ALA A 595 2.55 4.33 -21.32
N LEU A 596 1.48 3.86 -20.68
CA LEU A 596 1.36 2.55 -20.06
C LEU A 596 0.09 1.90 -20.62
N PRO A 597 0.21 1.03 -21.65
CA PRO A 597 -0.94 0.33 -22.22
C PRO A 597 -1.68 -0.49 -21.17
N LEU A 598 -2.99 -0.69 -21.33
CA LEU A 598 -3.82 -1.37 -20.34
C LEU A 598 -3.40 -2.83 -20.10
N THR A 599 -2.93 -3.52 -21.14
CA THR A 599 -2.35 -4.88 -21.04
C THR A 599 -0.97 -4.93 -20.37
N ALA A 600 -0.33 -3.78 -20.14
CA ALA A 600 0.91 -3.65 -19.36
C ALA A 600 0.66 -3.28 -17.89
N VAL A 601 -0.60 -3.06 -17.48
CA VAL A 601 -0.98 -2.87 -16.07
C VAL A 601 -0.89 -4.22 -15.34
N PRO A 602 -0.07 -4.37 -14.29
CA PRO A 602 0.18 -5.68 -13.68
C PRO A 602 -1.03 -6.25 -12.92
N HIS A 603 -1.94 -5.38 -12.43
CA HIS A 603 -3.09 -5.73 -11.61
C HIS A 603 -4.00 -6.79 -12.27
N ILE A 604 -4.25 -6.66 -13.58
CA ILE A 604 -5.15 -7.55 -14.35
C ILE A 604 -4.69 -9.01 -14.40
N LEU A 605 -3.43 -9.28 -14.04
CA LEU A 605 -2.80 -10.60 -14.17
C LEU A 605 -3.01 -11.48 -12.93
N SER A 606 -3.24 -10.93 -11.73
CA SER A 606 -3.33 -11.71 -10.47
C SER A 606 -4.73 -11.76 -9.86
N ASP A 607 -5.14 -12.89 -9.26
CA ASP A 607 -6.46 -13.08 -8.65
C ASP A 607 -6.73 -12.05 -7.55
N GLU A 608 -5.68 -11.67 -6.82
CA GLU A 608 -5.71 -10.69 -5.75
C GLU A 608 -6.11 -9.29 -6.27
N ALA A 609 -5.51 -8.85 -7.38
CA ALA A 609 -5.59 -7.48 -7.89
C ALA A 609 -6.36 -7.28 -9.22
N SER A 610 -6.90 -8.34 -9.83
CA SER A 610 -7.79 -8.23 -10.99
C SER A 610 -9.19 -7.78 -10.55
N CYS A 611 -9.84 -6.92 -11.34
CA CYS A 611 -11.13 -6.29 -11.00
C CYS A 611 -11.11 -5.62 -9.62
N TYR A 612 -10.01 -4.93 -9.33
CA TYR A 612 -9.70 -4.24 -8.07
C TYR A 612 -9.51 -2.73 -8.28
N TYR A 613 -9.06 -2.33 -9.48
CA TYR A 613 -8.56 -0.98 -9.75
C TYR A 613 -9.64 0.11 -9.65
N HIS A 614 -10.93 -0.26 -9.73
CA HIS A 614 -12.03 0.66 -9.42
C HIS A 614 -11.94 1.22 -7.99
N GLY A 615 -11.35 0.49 -7.06
CA GLY A 615 -11.19 0.91 -5.67
C GLY A 615 -10.43 2.22 -5.52
N TYR A 616 -9.33 2.40 -6.24
CA TYR A 616 -8.60 3.68 -6.25
C TYR A 616 -9.42 4.83 -6.86
N VAL A 617 -10.27 4.53 -7.86
CA VAL A 617 -11.14 5.54 -8.48
C VAL A 617 -12.23 5.97 -7.50
N LEU A 618 -12.89 5.01 -6.84
CA LEU A 618 -13.88 5.28 -5.80
C LEU A 618 -13.27 5.98 -4.57
N ALA A 619 -12.03 5.64 -4.20
CA ALA A 619 -11.27 6.32 -3.15
C ALA A 619 -11.03 7.78 -3.52
N GLU A 620 -10.45 8.08 -4.69
CA GLU A 620 -10.17 9.45 -5.13
C GLU A 620 -11.48 10.29 -5.26
N MET A 621 -12.56 9.70 -5.78
CA MET A 621 -13.89 10.34 -5.77
C MET A 621 -14.32 10.74 -4.34
N ALA A 622 -14.13 9.84 -3.38
CA ALA A 622 -14.43 10.10 -1.98
C ALA A 622 -13.47 11.11 -1.33
N VAL A 623 -12.21 11.18 -1.76
CA VAL A 623 -11.26 12.23 -1.34
C VAL A 623 -11.78 13.60 -1.76
N HIS A 624 -12.11 13.82 -3.03
CA HIS A 624 -12.66 15.11 -3.48
C HIS A 624 -13.99 15.44 -2.78
N GLN A 625 -14.89 14.47 -2.60
CA GLN A 625 -16.16 14.68 -1.88
C GLN A 625 -15.96 14.99 -0.39
N THR A 626 -14.98 14.36 0.26
CA THR A 626 -14.61 14.60 1.67
C THR A 626 -13.94 15.96 1.85
N ARG A 627 -13.04 16.34 0.94
CA ARG A 627 -12.43 17.68 0.89
C ARG A 627 -13.51 18.76 0.72
N ALA A 628 -14.43 18.57 -0.22
CA ALA A 628 -15.56 19.49 -0.42
C ALA A 628 -16.45 19.62 0.84
N PHE A 629 -16.71 18.52 1.56
CA PHE A 629 -17.46 18.55 2.82
C PHE A 629 -16.75 19.39 3.91
N PHE A 630 -15.45 19.19 4.15
CA PHE A 630 -14.72 19.99 5.16
C PHE A 630 -14.60 21.46 4.75
N LEU A 631 -14.43 21.76 3.46
CA LEU A 631 -14.41 23.14 2.96
C LEU A 631 -15.80 23.82 3.07
N GLU A 632 -16.90 23.08 2.85
CA GLU A 632 -18.28 23.58 3.03
C GLU A 632 -18.61 23.82 4.52
N ARG A 633 -18.18 22.90 5.41
CA ARG A 633 -18.49 22.93 6.85
C ARG A 633 -17.61 23.88 7.65
N ASP A 634 -16.30 23.86 7.39
CA ASP A 634 -15.27 24.47 8.26
C ASP A 634 -14.40 25.52 7.53
N GLY A 635 -14.52 25.63 6.20
CA GLY A 635 -13.78 26.59 5.38
C GLY A 635 -12.27 26.34 5.21
N HIS A 636 -11.72 25.29 5.82
CA HIS A 636 -10.32 24.89 5.70
C HIS A 636 -10.09 23.44 6.18
N ILE A 637 -9.02 22.80 5.69
CA ILE A 637 -8.63 21.42 6.07
C ILE A 637 -7.30 21.41 6.84
N VAL A 638 -6.29 22.12 6.34
CA VAL A 638 -4.94 22.14 6.92
C VAL A 638 -4.95 22.78 8.31
N ASP A 639 -4.57 21.98 9.31
CA ASP A 639 -4.59 22.30 10.76
C ASP A 639 -5.98 22.57 11.34
N ASN A 640 -7.04 22.06 10.70
CA ASN A 640 -8.38 22.07 11.28
C ASN A 640 -8.50 20.91 12.28
N PRO A 641 -8.57 21.17 13.61
CA PRO A 641 -8.54 20.12 14.64
C PRO A 641 -9.81 19.26 14.69
N SER A 642 -10.83 19.58 13.89
CA SER A 642 -12.04 18.78 13.78
C SER A 642 -11.94 17.68 12.70
N VAL A 643 -10.95 17.72 11.81
CA VAL A 643 -10.79 16.76 10.71
C VAL A 643 -10.56 15.35 11.24
N GLY A 644 -9.53 15.15 12.06
CA GLY A 644 -9.18 13.86 12.66
C GLY A 644 -10.33 13.23 13.44
N PRO A 645 -10.97 13.93 14.39
CA PRO A 645 -12.13 13.40 15.12
C PRO A 645 -13.34 13.09 14.22
N THR A 646 -13.56 13.87 13.16
CA THR A 646 -14.64 13.62 12.19
C THR A 646 -14.38 12.35 11.37
N LEU A 647 -13.17 12.20 10.82
CA LEU A 647 -12.76 10.99 10.08
C LEU A 647 -12.76 9.77 10.99
N ALA A 648 -12.31 9.92 12.24
CA ALA A 648 -12.29 8.86 13.24
C ALA A 648 -13.68 8.30 13.52
N GLU A 649 -14.69 9.15 13.75
CA GLU A 649 -16.04 8.68 14.06
C GLU A 649 -16.77 8.13 12.81
N ALA A 650 -16.69 8.84 11.67
CA ALA A 650 -17.47 8.48 10.48
C ALA A 650 -16.83 7.37 9.62
N PHE A 651 -15.52 7.42 9.40
CA PHE A 651 -14.81 6.44 8.57
C PHE A 651 -14.10 5.36 9.40
N TRP A 652 -13.33 5.71 10.44
CA TRP A 652 -12.37 4.75 11.02
C TRP A 652 -13.01 3.80 12.04
N ARG A 653 -13.77 4.35 12.99
CA ARG A 653 -14.40 3.62 14.10
C ARG A 653 -15.22 2.40 13.67
N PRO A 654 -16.02 2.43 12.59
CA PRO A 654 -16.78 1.27 12.13
C PRO A 654 -15.92 0.06 11.73
N GLY A 655 -14.65 0.25 11.35
CA GLY A 655 -13.88 -0.77 10.63
C GLY A 655 -14.64 -1.26 9.39
N ASN A 656 -14.40 -2.49 8.97
CA ASN A 656 -15.11 -3.10 7.83
C ASN A 656 -16.61 -3.46 8.13
N SER A 657 -17.20 -2.98 9.23
CA SER A 657 -18.60 -3.30 9.59
C SER A 657 -19.67 -2.65 8.72
N ALA A 658 -19.32 -1.62 7.93
CA ALA A 658 -20.19 -0.99 6.94
C ALA A 658 -19.61 -1.11 5.53
N VAL A 659 -20.44 -0.89 4.50
CA VAL A 659 -19.98 -0.79 3.11
C VAL A 659 -19.51 0.63 2.78
N PHE A 660 -18.55 0.76 1.87
CA PHE A 660 -17.88 2.04 1.61
C PHE A 660 -18.82 3.19 1.23
N LEU A 661 -19.82 2.93 0.39
CA LEU A 661 -20.78 3.94 -0.05
C LEU A 661 -21.61 4.50 1.12
N ASP A 662 -21.92 3.68 2.11
CA ASP A 662 -22.66 4.10 3.31
C ASP A 662 -21.77 4.94 4.25
N LEU A 663 -20.46 4.64 4.33
CA LEU A 663 -19.50 5.46 5.09
C LEU A 663 -19.35 6.86 4.48
N VAL A 664 -19.17 6.95 3.14
CA VAL A 664 -19.11 8.25 2.44
C VAL A 664 -20.40 9.05 2.66
N LYS A 665 -21.56 8.38 2.56
CA LYS A 665 -22.86 9.00 2.81
C LYS A 665 -23.05 9.43 4.27
N SER A 666 -22.55 8.65 5.23
CA SER A 666 -22.63 8.97 6.65
C SER A 666 -21.75 10.14 7.06
N LEU A 667 -20.66 10.41 6.34
CA LEU A 667 -19.85 11.61 6.56
C LEU A 667 -20.45 12.84 5.87
N THR A 668 -20.85 12.70 4.60
CA THR A 668 -21.08 13.85 3.71
C THR A 668 -22.56 14.17 3.45
N ASP A 669 -23.48 13.42 4.07
CA ASP A 669 -24.94 13.39 3.85
C ASP A 669 -25.39 13.13 2.40
N LYS A 670 -24.44 12.86 1.49
CA LYS A 670 -24.62 12.75 0.04
C LYS A 670 -24.10 11.38 -0.43
N PRO A 671 -24.75 10.70 -1.40
CA PRO A 671 -24.17 9.50 -2.01
C PRO A 671 -22.82 9.84 -2.67
N LEU A 672 -21.97 8.83 -2.87
CA LEU A 672 -20.72 9.02 -3.61
C LEU A 672 -21.01 9.38 -5.08
N THR A 673 -20.51 10.51 -5.56
CA THR A 673 -20.59 10.95 -6.97
C THR A 673 -19.24 11.50 -7.46
N GLY A 674 -19.12 11.71 -8.78
CA GLY A 674 -17.94 12.35 -9.38
C GLY A 674 -17.91 13.88 -9.26
N ASP A 675 -19.00 14.49 -8.78
CA ASP A 675 -19.27 15.93 -8.98
C ASP A 675 -18.21 16.85 -8.37
N ALA A 676 -17.68 16.48 -7.20
CA ALA A 676 -16.62 17.25 -6.54
C ALA A 676 -15.32 17.26 -7.36
N TRP A 677 -14.95 16.10 -7.94
CA TRP A 677 -13.76 15.96 -8.78
C TRP A 677 -13.94 16.69 -10.13
N VAL A 678 -15.11 16.54 -10.75
CA VAL A 678 -15.48 17.27 -11.98
C VAL A 678 -15.39 18.77 -11.76
N LYS A 679 -16.00 19.29 -10.69
CA LYS A 679 -16.00 20.72 -10.36
C LYS A 679 -14.59 21.27 -10.12
N GLU A 680 -13.69 20.48 -9.53
CA GLU A 680 -12.30 20.86 -9.36
C GLU A 680 -11.59 21.00 -10.72
N LEU A 681 -11.75 20.01 -11.61
CA LEU A 681 -11.19 20.02 -12.97
C LEU A 681 -11.80 21.11 -13.88
N GLU A 682 -13.02 21.54 -13.61
CA GLU A 682 -13.68 22.66 -14.31
C GLU A 682 -13.18 24.04 -13.88
N LYS A 683 -12.56 24.15 -12.69
CA LYS A 683 -12.19 25.44 -12.10
C LYS A 683 -11.16 26.16 -12.97
N PRO A 684 -11.41 27.41 -13.43
CA PRO A 684 -10.46 28.16 -14.25
C PRO A 684 -9.12 28.38 -13.54
N MET A 685 -8.01 28.32 -14.27
CA MET A 685 -6.65 28.44 -13.72
C MET A 685 -6.46 29.69 -12.85
N GLU A 686 -6.93 30.86 -13.31
CA GLU A 686 -6.81 32.11 -12.55
C GLU A 686 -7.69 32.13 -11.28
N GLU A 687 -8.76 31.32 -11.23
CA GLU A 687 -9.56 31.15 -10.02
C GLU A 687 -8.90 30.20 -9.02
N VAL A 688 -8.26 29.13 -9.51
CA VAL A 688 -7.39 28.25 -8.69
C VAL A 688 -6.29 29.07 -8.06
N LEU A 689 -5.53 29.83 -8.84
CA LEU A 689 -4.40 30.62 -8.35
C LEU A 689 -4.81 31.65 -7.31
N ARG A 690 -5.90 32.39 -7.53
CA ARG A 690 -6.42 33.37 -6.56
C ARG A 690 -6.74 32.74 -5.21
N ASP A 691 -7.37 31.57 -5.22
CA ASP A 691 -7.84 30.92 -3.99
C ASP A 691 -6.68 30.21 -3.27
N GLU A 692 -5.83 29.48 -4.00
CA GLU A 692 -4.59 28.87 -3.48
C GLU A 692 -3.62 29.93 -2.93
N GLN A 693 -3.49 31.10 -3.57
CA GLN A 693 -2.63 32.19 -3.08
C GLN A 693 -3.13 32.72 -1.74
N LYS A 694 -4.44 32.97 -1.64
CA LYS A 694 -5.08 33.45 -0.40
C LYS A 694 -4.86 32.46 0.76
N GLU A 695 -4.98 31.17 0.49
CA GLU A 695 -4.74 30.11 1.48
C GLU A 695 -3.26 29.98 1.85
N TYR A 696 -2.36 30.06 0.87
CA TYR A 696 -0.92 30.09 1.09
C TYR A 696 -0.48 31.28 1.95
N GLU A 697 -0.94 32.51 1.64
CA GLU A 697 -0.58 33.72 2.39
C GLU A 697 -1.06 33.64 3.85
N ALA A 698 -2.28 33.16 4.07
CA ALA A 698 -2.81 32.89 5.41
C ALA A 698 -2.00 31.82 6.15
N ALA A 699 -1.58 30.76 5.45
CA ALA A 699 -0.80 29.67 6.03
C ALA A 699 0.64 30.08 6.40
N VAL A 700 1.31 30.86 5.56
CA VAL A 700 2.62 31.47 5.85
C VAL A 700 2.52 32.40 7.05
N ALA A 701 1.50 33.26 7.11
CA ALA A 701 1.31 34.21 8.20
C ALA A 701 1.01 33.53 9.56
N ALA A 702 0.29 32.41 9.55
CA ALA A 702 -0.02 31.64 10.75
C ALA A 702 1.19 30.88 11.32
N GLY A 703 2.11 30.41 10.47
CA GLY A 703 3.16 29.48 10.87
C GLY A 703 2.62 28.11 11.28
N ALA A 704 3.45 27.27 11.89
CA ALA A 704 3.03 25.94 12.36
C ALA A 704 2.21 26.03 13.65
N ALA A 705 1.03 25.39 13.69
CA ALA A 705 0.14 25.40 14.84
C ALA A 705 0.71 24.67 16.07
N VAL A 706 1.37 23.53 15.84
CA VAL A 706 2.00 22.70 16.90
C VAL A 706 3.50 22.98 16.94
N GLN A 707 3.98 23.61 18.02
CA GLN A 707 5.38 24.10 18.12
C GLN A 707 6.27 23.31 19.09
N GLU A 708 5.85 23.04 20.32
CA GLU A 708 6.71 22.42 21.34
C GLU A 708 6.23 21.04 21.82
N GLU A 709 5.01 20.94 22.37
CA GLU A 709 4.43 19.65 22.75
C GLU A 709 3.80 18.94 21.54
N LEU A 710 4.18 17.68 21.33
CA LEU A 710 3.68 16.83 20.24
C LEU A 710 3.56 15.39 20.75
N ASP A 711 2.34 15.00 21.06
CA ASP A 711 1.93 13.61 21.28
C ASP A 711 0.75 13.31 20.36
N LEU A 712 0.83 12.16 19.69
CA LEU A 712 -0.17 11.62 18.78
C LEU A 712 -0.80 10.34 19.37
N GLY A 713 -0.53 10.05 20.64
CA GLY A 713 -0.95 8.83 21.31
C GLY A 713 -0.23 7.60 20.73
N MET A 714 1.09 7.66 20.52
CA MET A 714 1.86 6.53 19.96
C MET A 714 3.29 6.43 20.47
N ARG A 715 3.82 5.20 20.44
CA ARG A 715 5.26 4.94 20.46
C ARG A 715 5.76 4.75 19.04
N VAL A 716 6.83 5.44 18.65
CA VAL A 716 7.44 5.28 17.32
C VAL A 716 8.85 4.74 17.46
N ARG A 717 9.17 3.69 16.71
CA ARG A 717 10.51 3.12 16.54
C ARG A 717 10.93 3.36 15.09
N ILE A 718 12.09 3.96 14.88
CA ILE A 718 12.61 4.29 13.56
C ILE A 718 13.84 3.43 13.32
N ILE A 719 13.84 2.68 12.21
CA ILE A 719 14.86 1.69 11.88
C ILE A 719 15.44 1.90 10.47
N ASP A 720 16.63 1.37 10.26
CA ASP A 720 17.16 1.02 8.94
C ASP A 720 17.65 -0.43 9.00
N GLY A 721 16.82 -1.34 8.48
CA GLY A 721 17.00 -2.78 8.64
C GLY A 721 17.05 -3.16 10.13
N ASP A 722 18.06 -3.92 10.53
CA ASP A 722 18.25 -4.33 11.93
C ASP A 722 18.68 -3.18 12.87
N THR A 723 19.04 -2.01 12.34
CA THR A 723 19.55 -0.88 13.14
C THR A 723 18.41 0.00 13.64
N ILE A 724 18.26 0.14 14.95
CA ILE A 724 17.35 1.14 15.55
C ILE A 724 18.03 2.50 15.53
N ILE A 725 17.51 3.42 14.71
CA ILE A 725 17.95 4.83 14.65
C ILE A 725 17.45 5.57 15.89
N ALA A 726 16.16 5.41 16.24
CA ALA A 726 15.54 6.05 17.40
C ALA A 726 14.29 5.31 17.88
N ASP A 727 13.89 5.51 19.14
CA ASP A 727 12.64 4.99 19.72
C ASP A 727 12.09 6.01 20.70
N SER A 728 10.88 6.52 20.46
CA SER A 728 10.30 7.60 21.28
C SER A 728 10.16 7.23 22.76
N LYS A 729 10.14 5.92 23.09
CA LYS A 729 10.19 5.43 24.47
C LYS A 729 11.58 5.54 25.11
N SER A 730 12.66 5.37 24.36
CA SER A 730 14.04 5.52 24.89
C SER A 730 14.53 6.97 24.84
N GLU A 731 14.13 7.74 23.84
CA GLU A 731 14.46 9.17 23.74
C GLU A 731 13.55 10.05 24.62
N GLY A 732 12.45 9.50 25.15
CA GLY A 732 11.54 10.16 26.10
C GLY A 732 10.40 10.96 25.46
N SER A 733 10.48 11.28 24.16
CA SER A 733 9.37 11.89 23.40
C SER A 733 9.48 11.59 21.90
N PHE A 734 8.40 11.83 21.15
CA PHE A 734 8.44 11.77 19.68
C PHE A 734 9.43 12.81 19.12
N VAL A 735 9.40 14.05 19.61
CA VAL A 735 10.26 15.15 19.15
C VAL A 735 11.75 14.80 19.30
N ALA A 736 12.14 14.13 20.39
CA ALA A 736 13.51 13.68 20.60
C ALA A 736 13.91 12.57 19.60
N ALA A 737 13.02 11.61 19.33
CA ALA A 737 13.24 10.57 18.32
C ALA A 737 13.33 11.12 16.89
N ALA A 738 12.45 12.06 16.52
CA ALA A 738 12.49 12.76 15.24
C ALA A 738 13.80 13.58 15.07
N SER A 739 14.24 14.27 16.13
CA SER A 739 15.51 15.01 16.13
C SER A 739 16.73 14.10 15.93
N LYS A 740 16.71 12.89 16.50
CA LYS A 740 17.75 11.88 16.34
C LYS A 740 17.78 11.29 14.93
N PHE A 741 16.61 11.07 14.33
CA PHE A 741 16.49 10.70 12.92
C PHE A 741 16.99 11.81 11.98
N GLU A 742 16.63 13.07 12.24
CA GLU A 742 17.11 14.22 11.46
C GLU A 742 18.65 14.28 11.43
N ALA A 743 19.29 14.10 12.60
CA ALA A 743 20.74 14.05 12.71
C ALA A 743 21.35 12.87 11.95
N HIS A 744 20.73 11.69 11.99
CA HIS A 744 21.18 10.51 11.25
C HIS A 744 21.10 10.71 9.73
N VAL A 745 19.98 11.22 9.21
CA VAL A 745 19.81 11.49 7.77
C VAL A 745 20.81 12.54 7.28
N ARG A 746 21.11 13.59 8.06
CA ARG A 746 22.16 14.56 7.71
C ARG A 746 23.53 13.91 7.58
N GLN A 747 23.91 13.04 8.51
CA GLN A 747 25.18 12.29 8.42
C GLN A 747 25.26 11.42 7.16
N LEU A 748 24.14 10.83 6.72
CA LEU A 748 24.09 10.08 5.46
C LEU A 748 24.23 10.96 4.22
N VAL A 749 23.73 12.20 4.23
CA VAL A 749 23.89 13.17 3.13
C VAL A 749 25.33 13.70 3.06
N GLU A 750 25.98 13.92 4.21
CA GLU A 750 27.35 14.44 4.32
C GLU A 750 28.45 13.43 3.98
N ALA A 751 28.18 12.12 4.16
CA ALA A 751 29.12 11.01 3.92
C ALA A 751 29.16 10.51 2.47
#